data_AF-A0A8T5GUD7-F1
#
_entry.id   AF-A0A8T5GUD7-F1
#
_cell.length_a   1.000
_cell.length_b   1.000
_cell.length_c   1.000
_cell.angle_alpha   90.00
_cell.angle_beta   90.00
_cell.angle_gamma   90.00
#
_symmetry.space_group_name_H-M   'P 1'
#
loop_
_entity.id
_entity.type
_entity.pdbx_description
1 polymer ?
#
loop_
_entity_poly.entity_id
_entity_poly.type
_entity_poly.pdbx_seq_one_letter_code
_entity_poly.pdbx_strand_id
1 'polypeptide(L)'
;MTHEELKAIEGGMLLLSSATLDGLKATLQSVNFQGATFDEDPKGMRLSKTLYEASSEFDASAPVRMAIIATSWAEFSKRCALALKAMNDQEKWGFLQAQGVLLTNDAPLHTKAKVAHMYPGQGSQYVGMTHDLYQRYTAVQQVWAQADQTMTEVLDGETLSSFVLRSNLSKEEQVEAEHKLKQTEYTQPAMLTADLAIERALNDHGLHPDMVAGHSLGEYAALMASGILDMDGALRAAAARGTEMGAVEIDDKGLMASVSAPYSEVEAIINAIDGYVIAANKNSPKMTVIAGETAPVKEAMAAFEAKGFQSMPLATSHAFHSRIVAPANEPLRRFLESLEIRWPSIPITANVDGEFYPMNPSDSEDLDASKEAVLSKLALQMASAVEWTTQIQTMYDAGARAFVEVGPKRALSMFAAQILEDQPHLPVMTNHPKQGGIASFLAALATMALAGRPMHWPASDSPTLTEAFRAGPIEAHRSQPPAQDLKSRARPLPSSSVAAAQPVHVVQASRSTATDPELAAQKAKDAYLGDRIAALCGYPARFCHGMVNLRIGLGMSETAIASLFQTVASEATTDSETDVSGATTVADVARWIVQPPSAWAPKTSMSRIASHSAQGQSVGLVHDPMARRRADPFVVTGVSLGLPGGEQVFNEDTFERLVRGETCISEVTDEYKQRLLDKNIVRLIKGRDGSVNMDQATTFGDIPQLAGVKGAFDLAEEFGIDPKVILAWDITTQLGMAAGLLALRDAAIPLTPVEQIGKGGLRLIRNWQVPQHTRDRTGIVFASCFPGFQKALMHAKTNGDDGEGRFDRRYLFQTLAMGHSQFAQYSGIRGPNTIINLACASATAAFGVAEDWLNADRVDRVVIISADDVTGDDLWEWIGGGFAASGAAATNNVVEETALPFDRRRNGLILGMGAAAFVVERNSEAEERGVQPIAELLGATTANSAFHGTRLDVDHVAETVDNFMTEMEQRWKIDRHDIAADTVFFSHETYTPARGGSAQSEVRALRDTFTHSTDKLVIANTKGFTGHPMAVGIEDASMFHGMKTGRIPPIANHKETDPELGDLNLSKGGEYPNLKYGLRFAAGFGSQMALSLVRRWPVKGERIDGAKFLAWNRNLAGTDDVVMRLLDQKLVAYVDGDNNLHGGV
;
A
#
# COMPACT_ATOMS: atom_id res chain seq x y z
N MET A 1 17.75 -10.28 6.01
CA MET A 1 17.55 -10.73 7.41
C MET A 1 18.90 -10.82 8.08
N THR A 2 18.96 -10.47 9.37
CA THR A 2 20.12 -10.71 10.23
C THR A 2 20.28 -12.22 10.51
N HIS A 3 21.43 -12.60 11.07
CA HIS A 3 21.69 -13.98 11.49
C HIS A 3 20.67 -14.49 12.51
N GLU A 4 20.30 -13.66 13.49
CA GLU A 4 19.30 -14.01 14.50
C GLU A 4 17.89 -14.12 13.92
N GLU A 5 17.50 -13.24 13.00
CA GLU A 5 16.21 -13.34 12.30
C GLU A 5 16.11 -14.63 11.47
N LEU A 6 17.19 -15.03 10.78
CA LEU A 6 17.21 -16.29 10.04
C LEU A 6 17.21 -17.51 10.95
N LYS A 7 17.89 -17.46 12.10
CA LYS A 7 17.84 -18.54 13.11
C LYS A 7 16.42 -18.77 13.62
N ALA A 8 15.61 -17.73 13.76
CA ALA A 8 14.22 -17.85 14.22
C ALA A 8 13.32 -18.62 13.25
N ILE A 9 13.65 -18.67 11.95
CA ILE A 9 12.90 -19.38 10.90
C ILE A 9 13.69 -20.55 10.29
N GLU A 10 14.85 -20.86 10.83
CA GLU A 10 15.68 -21.99 10.42
C GLU A 10 15.05 -23.31 10.89
N GLY A 11 15.37 -24.39 10.16
CA GLY A 11 15.00 -25.73 10.56
C GLY A 11 15.03 -26.70 9.40
N GLY A 12 15.25 -27.97 9.72
CA GLY A 12 15.30 -29.05 8.77
C GLY A 12 14.75 -30.34 9.36
N MET A 13 14.59 -31.34 8.50
CA MET A 13 14.30 -32.70 8.91
C MET A 13 15.31 -33.65 8.27
N LEU A 14 15.79 -34.60 9.06
CA LEU A 14 16.59 -35.73 8.57
C LEU A 14 15.67 -36.93 8.43
N LEU A 15 15.54 -37.48 7.22
CA LEU A 15 14.79 -38.70 6.94
C LEU A 15 15.76 -39.86 6.73
N LEU A 16 15.55 -40.94 7.47
CA LEU A 16 16.35 -42.17 7.37
C LEU A 16 15.43 -43.38 7.23
N SER A 17 15.92 -44.40 6.54
CA SER A 17 15.20 -45.63 6.26
C SER A 17 16.13 -46.83 6.32
N SER A 18 15.63 -47.98 6.76
CA SER A 18 16.39 -49.23 6.74
C SER A 18 15.47 -50.46 6.75
N ALA A 19 16.02 -51.62 6.41
CA ALA A 19 15.33 -52.89 6.52
C ALA A 19 15.11 -53.33 7.98
N THR A 20 15.96 -52.89 8.91
CA THR A 20 15.91 -53.24 10.33
C THR A 20 16.19 -52.04 11.22
N LEU A 21 15.75 -52.12 12.48
CA LEU A 21 15.99 -51.07 13.47
C LEU A 21 17.49 -50.89 13.78
N ASP A 22 18.26 -51.98 13.80
CA ASP A 22 19.71 -51.93 13.98
C ASP A 22 20.43 -51.28 12.79
N GLY A 23 19.95 -51.54 11.56
CA GLY A 23 20.47 -50.87 10.36
C GLY A 23 20.17 -49.36 10.38
N LEU A 24 18.97 -48.98 10.82
CA LEU A 24 18.60 -47.58 11.00
C LEU A 24 19.47 -46.90 12.07
N LYS A 25 19.75 -47.59 13.17
CA LYS A 25 20.65 -47.11 14.23
C LYS A 25 22.08 -46.90 13.71
N ALA A 26 22.62 -47.87 12.96
CA ALA A 26 23.93 -47.74 12.34
C ALA A 26 24.00 -46.55 11.38
N THR A 27 22.94 -46.35 10.59
CA THR A 27 22.82 -45.20 9.69
C THR A 27 22.84 -43.89 10.48
N LEU A 28 22.03 -43.76 11.53
CA LEU A 28 22.02 -42.57 12.39
C LEU A 28 23.39 -42.31 13.06
N GLN A 29 24.10 -43.36 13.48
CA GLN A 29 25.46 -43.22 14.04
C GLN A 29 26.49 -42.74 13.03
N SER A 30 26.27 -43.02 11.73
CA SER A 30 27.14 -42.57 10.64
C SER A 30 26.90 -41.12 10.22
N VAL A 31 25.74 -40.54 10.60
CA VAL A 31 25.42 -39.14 10.32
C VAL A 31 26.31 -38.24 11.19
N ASN A 32 27.28 -37.61 10.54
CA ASN A 32 28.20 -36.67 11.17
C ASN A 32 28.49 -35.51 10.21
N PHE A 33 28.40 -34.28 10.72
CA PHE A 33 28.63 -33.06 9.95
C PHE A 33 29.85 -32.35 10.50
N GLN A 34 30.81 -32.01 9.63
CA GLN A 34 32.04 -31.31 10.02
C GLN A 34 32.01 -29.85 9.54
N GLY A 35 32.38 -28.93 10.42
CA GLY A 35 32.44 -27.49 10.11
C GLY A 35 31.72 -26.65 11.15
N ALA A 36 31.77 -25.32 10.98
CA ALA A 36 31.01 -24.40 11.82
C ALA A 36 29.50 -24.57 11.58
N THR A 37 28.71 -24.55 12.66
CA THR A 37 27.25 -24.65 12.58
C THR A 37 26.62 -23.26 12.43
N PHE A 38 25.45 -23.20 11.79
CA PHE A 38 24.71 -21.94 11.67
C PHE A 38 24.17 -21.42 13.02
N ASP A 39 24.21 -22.21 14.09
CA ASP A 39 23.85 -21.73 15.43
C ASP A 39 24.89 -20.72 15.96
N GLU A 40 26.17 -20.90 15.58
CA GLU A 40 27.35 -20.22 16.11
C GLU A 40 27.99 -19.25 15.12
N ASP A 41 27.89 -19.51 13.80
CA ASP A 41 28.52 -18.72 12.74
C ASP A 41 27.50 -18.38 11.64
N PRO A 42 27.34 -17.11 11.22
CA PRO A 42 26.46 -16.73 10.10
C PRO A 42 26.83 -17.38 8.77
N LYS A 43 28.05 -17.90 8.62
CA LYS A 43 28.52 -18.67 7.44
C LYS A 43 28.47 -20.19 7.66
N GLY A 44 28.02 -20.62 8.82
CA GLY A 44 27.95 -22.03 9.20
C GLY A 44 26.92 -22.82 8.38
N MET A 45 27.02 -24.15 8.46
CA MET A 45 26.12 -25.07 7.78
C MET A 45 24.67 -24.86 8.24
N ARG A 46 23.73 -24.73 7.30
CA ARG A 46 22.31 -24.54 7.61
C ARG A 46 21.58 -25.88 7.71
N LEU A 47 20.69 -26.04 8.70
CA LEU A 47 19.91 -27.27 8.89
C LEU A 47 19.03 -27.60 7.68
N SER A 48 18.29 -26.61 7.18
CA SER A 48 17.38 -26.74 6.03
C SER A 48 18.05 -27.33 4.78
N LYS A 49 19.32 -27.03 4.55
CA LYS A 49 20.11 -27.59 3.44
C LYS A 49 20.76 -28.93 3.82
N THR A 50 21.46 -28.95 4.95
CA THR A 50 22.37 -30.05 5.30
C THR A 50 21.61 -31.33 5.63
N LEU A 51 20.49 -31.24 6.36
CA LEU A 51 19.68 -32.41 6.68
C LEU A 51 18.94 -32.96 5.46
N TYR A 52 18.56 -32.08 4.53
CA TYR A 52 17.96 -32.49 3.27
C TYR A 52 18.94 -33.30 2.42
N GLU A 53 20.17 -32.80 2.24
CA GLU A 53 21.23 -33.53 1.52
C GLU A 53 21.51 -34.90 2.15
N ALA A 54 21.54 -34.96 3.48
CA ALA A 54 21.70 -36.20 4.24
C ALA A 54 20.49 -37.16 4.17
N SER A 55 19.34 -36.69 3.67
CA SER A 55 18.13 -37.50 3.48
C SER A 55 18.01 -38.07 2.07
N SER A 56 19.02 -37.89 1.21
CA SER A 56 18.98 -38.27 -0.22
C SER A 56 18.80 -39.77 -0.48
N GLU A 57 19.20 -40.64 0.46
CA GLU A 57 19.03 -42.09 0.38
C GLU A 57 17.74 -42.59 1.05
N PHE A 58 16.85 -41.68 1.50
CA PHE A 58 15.60 -42.07 2.13
C PHE A 58 14.67 -42.82 1.17
N ASP A 59 14.30 -44.03 1.56
CA ASP A 59 13.32 -44.88 0.89
C ASP A 59 12.02 -44.91 1.70
N ALA A 60 10.99 -44.24 1.18
CA ALA A 60 9.68 -44.16 1.79
C ALA A 60 8.96 -45.54 1.87
N SER A 61 9.42 -46.54 1.12
CA SER A 61 8.89 -47.91 1.11
C SER A 61 9.57 -48.86 2.10
N ALA A 62 10.66 -48.43 2.75
CA ALA A 62 11.42 -49.26 3.66
C ALA A 62 10.60 -49.69 4.90
N PRO A 63 10.86 -50.89 5.47
CA PRO A 63 10.14 -51.39 6.65
C PRO A 63 10.29 -50.53 7.91
N VAL A 64 11.46 -49.93 8.13
CA VAL A 64 11.70 -49.07 9.29
C VAL A 64 12.14 -47.69 8.80
N ARG A 65 11.42 -46.66 9.22
CA ARG A 65 11.63 -45.29 8.77
C ARG A 65 11.65 -44.34 9.97
N MET A 66 12.45 -43.29 9.88
CA MET A 66 12.61 -42.31 10.94
C MET A 66 12.78 -40.90 10.40
N ALA A 67 12.26 -39.94 11.14
CA ALA A 67 12.47 -38.52 10.91
C ALA A 67 12.96 -37.84 12.19
N ILE A 68 13.97 -36.99 12.08
CA ILE A 68 14.41 -36.09 13.16
C ILE A 68 14.20 -34.66 12.67
N ILE A 69 13.25 -33.95 13.27
CA ILE A 69 13.04 -32.52 13.02
C ILE A 69 13.96 -31.75 13.97
N ALA A 70 14.45 -30.58 13.56
CA ALA A 70 15.11 -29.65 14.45
C ALA A 70 15.07 -28.23 13.89
N THR A 71 15.04 -27.23 14.76
CA THR A 71 15.17 -25.81 14.39
C THR A 71 16.55 -25.23 14.74
N SER A 72 17.40 -25.99 15.44
CA SER A 72 18.81 -25.64 15.70
C SER A 72 19.72 -26.87 15.74
N TRP A 73 21.02 -26.69 15.49
CA TRP A 73 22.01 -27.78 15.52
C TRP A 73 22.16 -28.38 16.92
N ALA A 74 22.08 -27.55 17.96
CA ALA A 74 22.07 -28.02 19.34
C ALA A 74 20.89 -28.96 19.62
N GLU A 75 19.70 -28.60 19.11
CA GLU A 75 18.51 -29.43 19.22
C GLU A 75 18.64 -30.73 18.42
N PHE A 76 19.10 -30.65 17.17
CA PHE A 76 19.34 -31.82 16.32
C PHE A 76 20.26 -32.84 17.00
N SER A 77 21.38 -32.37 17.56
CA SER A 77 22.35 -33.21 18.27
C SER A 77 21.74 -33.90 19.48
N LYS A 78 20.95 -33.16 20.28
CA LYS A 78 20.23 -33.70 21.43
C LYS A 78 19.21 -34.77 21.01
N ARG A 79 18.46 -34.53 19.93
CA ARG A 79 17.45 -35.45 19.40
C ARG A 79 18.09 -36.72 18.83
N CYS A 80 19.24 -36.62 18.14
CA CYS A 80 20.01 -37.79 17.69
C CYS A 80 20.49 -38.65 18.87
N ALA A 81 21.08 -38.02 19.90
CA ALA A 81 21.52 -38.75 21.10
C ALA A 81 20.36 -39.43 21.82
N LEU A 82 19.19 -38.77 21.87
CA LEU A 82 17.99 -39.33 22.46
C LEU A 82 17.46 -40.53 21.65
N ALA A 83 17.41 -40.40 20.33
CA ALA A 83 17.01 -41.49 19.42
C ALA A 83 17.92 -42.71 19.60
N LEU A 84 19.25 -42.54 19.59
CA LEU A 84 20.21 -43.64 19.76
C LEU A 84 20.05 -44.38 21.10
N LYS A 85 19.63 -43.66 22.15
CA LYS A 85 19.43 -44.23 23.49
C LYS A 85 18.11 -45.00 23.62
N ALA A 86 17.06 -44.58 22.91
CA ALA A 86 15.69 -45.03 23.17
C ALA A 86 15.01 -45.71 21.97
N MET A 87 15.56 -45.66 20.75
CA MET A 87 14.87 -46.19 19.55
C MET A 87 14.59 -47.69 19.60
N ASN A 88 15.40 -48.47 20.32
CA ASN A 88 15.19 -49.92 20.48
C ASN A 88 14.05 -50.27 21.45
N ASP A 89 13.47 -49.29 22.12
CA ASP A 89 12.38 -49.45 23.08
C ASP A 89 11.10 -48.81 22.50
N GLN A 90 10.22 -49.64 21.95
CA GLN A 90 9.01 -49.17 21.25
C GLN A 90 8.03 -48.44 22.18
N GLU A 91 8.02 -48.75 23.49
CA GLU A 91 7.20 -48.03 24.47
C GLU A 91 7.64 -46.56 24.61
N LYS A 92 8.90 -46.26 24.27
CA LYS A 92 9.43 -44.88 24.28
C LYS A 92 9.19 -44.12 22.98
N TRP A 93 8.64 -44.73 21.94
CA TRP A 93 8.45 -44.04 20.65
C TRP A 93 7.46 -42.88 20.74
N GLY A 94 6.40 -42.98 21.55
CA GLY A 94 5.50 -41.85 21.81
C GLY A 94 6.21 -40.68 22.51
N PHE A 95 7.15 -40.97 23.42
CA PHE A 95 7.99 -39.96 24.04
C PHE A 95 8.97 -39.33 23.03
N LEU A 96 9.60 -40.13 22.17
CA LEU A 96 10.47 -39.65 21.10
C LEU A 96 9.71 -38.73 20.13
N GLN A 97 8.50 -39.12 19.73
CA GLN A 97 7.64 -38.33 18.85
C GLN A 97 7.31 -36.97 19.48
N ALA A 98 7.01 -36.93 20.77
CA ALA A 98 6.79 -35.68 21.50
C ALA A 98 8.05 -34.79 21.60
N GLN A 99 9.24 -35.35 21.36
CA GLN A 99 10.52 -34.63 21.25
C GLN A 99 10.92 -34.35 19.79
N GLY A 100 10.06 -34.62 18.81
CA GLY A 100 10.31 -34.40 17.38
C GLY A 100 11.24 -35.43 16.73
N VAL A 101 11.29 -36.63 17.29
CA VAL A 101 11.94 -37.82 16.73
C VAL A 101 10.84 -38.84 16.41
N LEU A 102 10.50 -38.99 15.14
CA LEU A 102 9.42 -39.87 14.69
C LEU A 102 10.03 -41.17 14.19
N LEU A 103 9.53 -42.30 14.66
CA LEU A 103 9.91 -43.63 14.20
C LEU A 103 8.63 -44.41 13.88
N THR A 104 8.68 -45.18 12.80
CA THR A 104 7.62 -46.13 12.46
C THR A 104 8.21 -47.39 11.86
N ASN A 105 7.59 -48.51 12.21
CA ASN A 105 7.74 -49.80 11.55
C ASN A 105 6.40 -50.29 10.95
N ASP A 106 5.40 -49.40 10.89
CA ASP A 106 4.15 -49.67 10.21
C ASP A 106 4.41 -49.73 8.71
N ALA A 107 3.55 -50.43 7.98
CA ALA A 107 3.61 -50.41 6.52
C ALA A 107 3.36 -48.98 5.98
N PRO A 108 3.98 -48.58 4.86
CA PRO A 108 3.57 -47.36 4.17
C PRO A 108 2.07 -47.39 3.86
N LEU A 109 1.44 -46.22 3.81
CA LEU A 109 0.09 -46.09 3.31
C LEU A 109 0.02 -46.68 1.90
N HIS A 110 -1.03 -47.42 1.63
CA HIS A 110 -1.28 -47.97 0.31
C HIS A 110 -1.30 -46.85 -0.74
N THR A 111 -0.76 -47.08 -1.93
CA THR A 111 -0.65 -46.04 -2.98
C THR A 111 -1.98 -45.41 -3.39
N LYS A 112 -3.08 -46.17 -3.27
CA LYS A 112 -4.47 -45.72 -3.50
C LYS A 112 -5.14 -45.08 -2.27
N ALA A 113 -4.52 -45.08 -1.10
CA ALA A 113 -5.06 -44.34 0.03
C ALA A 113 -5.17 -42.86 -0.35
N LYS A 114 -6.17 -42.14 0.15
CA LYS A 114 -6.34 -40.72 -0.17
C LYS A 114 -5.91 -39.83 1.01
N VAL A 115 -5.50 -38.61 0.70
CA VAL A 115 -5.18 -37.55 1.65
C VAL A 115 -6.33 -36.55 1.69
N ALA A 116 -6.93 -36.35 2.85
CA ALA A 116 -7.95 -35.35 3.10
C ALA A 116 -7.32 -34.13 3.79
N HIS A 117 -7.48 -32.93 3.21
CA HIS A 117 -7.16 -31.69 3.91
C HIS A 117 -8.39 -31.20 4.68
N MET A 118 -8.17 -30.84 5.95
CA MET A 118 -9.20 -30.41 6.89
C MET A 118 -8.91 -28.97 7.33
N TYR A 119 -9.82 -28.05 7.08
CA TYR A 119 -9.61 -26.63 7.36
C TYR A 119 -10.34 -26.20 8.64
N PRO A 120 -9.65 -25.69 9.67
CA PRO A 120 -10.27 -25.32 10.95
C PRO A 120 -11.17 -24.09 10.86
N GLY A 121 -12.17 -24.04 11.74
CA GLY A 121 -13.03 -22.87 11.89
C GLY A 121 -12.48 -21.81 12.86
N GLN A 122 -13.34 -20.84 13.19
CA GLN A 122 -13.07 -19.84 14.21
C GLN A 122 -12.84 -20.50 15.59
N GLY A 123 -11.84 -20.00 16.33
CA GLY A 123 -11.36 -20.52 17.61
C GLY A 123 -9.88 -20.95 17.56
N SER A 124 -9.37 -21.23 16.35
CA SER A 124 -7.97 -21.60 16.12
C SER A 124 -7.02 -20.42 15.97
N GLN A 125 -7.52 -19.21 15.75
CA GLN A 125 -6.71 -18.01 15.54
C GLN A 125 -5.81 -17.67 16.74
N TYR A 126 -4.68 -17.05 16.44
CA TYR A 126 -3.79 -16.37 17.38
C TYR A 126 -2.91 -15.36 16.64
N VAL A 127 -2.48 -14.29 17.31
CA VAL A 127 -1.59 -13.28 16.70
C VAL A 127 -0.23 -13.90 16.41
N GLY A 128 0.31 -13.64 15.22
CA GLY A 128 1.55 -14.23 14.73
C GLY A 128 1.37 -15.62 14.09
N MET A 129 0.13 -16.10 13.91
CA MET A 129 -0.10 -17.32 13.12
C MET A 129 0.46 -17.15 11.71
N THR A 130 1.14 -18.18 11.21
CA THR A 130 1.86 -18.19 9.91
C THR A 130 2.98 -17.16 9.72
N HIS A 131 3.33 -16.32 10.70
CA HIS A 131 4.38 -15.30 10.55
C HIS A 131 5.75 -15.87 10.20
N ASP A 132 6.16 -16.96 10.86
CA ASP A 132 7.41 -17.64 10.56
C ASP A 132 7.40 -18.34 9.19
N LEU A 133 6.26 -18.92 8.80
CA LEU A 133 6.06 -19.46 7.46
C LEU A 133 6.07 -18.35 6.39
N TYR A 134 5.49 -17.18 6.67
CA TYR A 134 5.51 -15.99 5.80
C TYR A 134 6.94 -15.48 5.56
N GLN A 135 7.76 -15.52 6.60
CA GLN A 135 9.16 -15.14 6.51
C GLN A 135 10.00 -16.14 5.68
N ARG A 136 9.60 -17.42 5.63
CA ARG A 136 10.38 -18.50 4.98
C ARG A 136 9.89 -18.89 3.58
N TYR A 137 8.60 -18.90 3.32
CA TYR A 137 8.00 -19.44 2.08
C TYR A 137 7.29 -18.35 1.26
N THR A 138 7.64 -18.25 -0.02
CA THR A 138 7.08 -17.24 -0.94
C THR A 138 5.59 -17.42 -1.18
N ALA A 139 5.10 -18.66 -1.27
CA ALA A 139 3.68 -18.96 -1.38
C ALA A 139 2.85 -18.31 -0.26
N VAL A 140 3.35 -18.34 0.97
CA VAL A 140 2.69 -17.72 2.12
C VAL A 140 2.64 -16.19 1.94
N GLN A 141 3.73 -15.57 1.49
CA GLN A 141 3.75 -14.14 1.20
C GLN A 141 2.73 -13.73 0.14
N GLN A 142 2.61 -14.52 -0.92
CA GLN A 142 1.68 -14.26 -2.03
C GLN A 142 0.23 -14.34 -1.57
N VAL A 143 -0.12 -15.36 -0.77
CA VAL A 143 -1.47 -15.49 -0.21
C VAL A 143 -1.80 -14.29 0.68
N TRP A 144 -0.91 -13.91 1.59
CA TRP A 144 -1.14 -12.73 2.44
C TRP A 144 -1.26 -11.43 1.62
N ALA A 145 -0.43 -11.23 0.61
CA ALA A 145 -0.52 -10.06 -0.27
C ALA A 145 -1.83 -10.01 -1.07
N GLN A 146 -2.29 -11.15 -1.60
CA GLN A 146 -3.57 -11.24 -2.31
C GLN A 146 -4.76 -11.02 -1.37
N ALA A 147 -4.68 -11.53 -0.15
CA ALA A 147 -5.68 -11.29 0.87
C ALA A 147 -5.75 -9.81 1.26
N ASP A 148 -4.60 -9.16 1.47
CA ASP A 148 -4.53 -7.73 1.74
C ASP A 148 -5.12 -6.91 0.60
N GLN A 149 -4.80 -7.25 -0.66
CA GLN A 149 -5.36 -6.57 -1.82
C GLN A 149 -6.90 -6.63 -1.83
N THR A 150 -7.47 -7.80 -1.55
CA THR A 150 -8.92 -8.02 -1.51
C THR A 150 -9.56 -7.30 -0.33
N MET A 151 -8.92 -7.39 0.84
CA MET A 151 -9.52 -6.98 2.11
C MET A 151 -9.31 -5.52 2.44
N THR A 152 -8.36 -4.81 1.81
CA THR A 152 -8.14 -3.37 2.04
C THR A 152 -9.41 -2.56 1.77
N GLU A 153 -10.18 -2.92 0.74
CA GLU A 153 -11.47 -2.28 0.44
C GLU A 153 -12.54 -2.57 1.50
N VAL A 154 -12.50 -3.77 2.07
CA VAL A 154 -13.50 -4.28 3.04
C VAL A 154 -13.20 -3.80 4.46
N LEU A 155 -11.93 -3.51 4.77
CA LEU A 155 -11.43 -3.13 6.09
C LEU A 155 -11.02 -1.65 6.16
N ASP A 156 -11.70 -0.78 5.39
CA ASP A 156 -11.53 0.68 5.42
C ASP A 156 -10.07 1.16 5.27
N GLY A 157 -9.29 0.50 4.40
CA GLY A 157 -7.91 0.85 4.09
C GLY A 157 -6.85 0.15 4.94
N GLU A 158 -7.25 -0.73 5.87
CA GLU A 158 -6.32 -1.57 6.64
C GLU A 158 -6.07 -2.94 5.99
N THR A 159 -4.87 -3.50 6.20
CA THR A 159 -4.50 -4.83 5.71
C THR A 159 -4.58 -5.90 6.80
N LEU A 160 -4.97 -7.13 6.43
CA LEU A 160 -5.02 -8.25 7.39
C LEU A 160 -3.63 -8.56 7.95
N SER A 161 -2.62 -8.49 7.09
CA SER A 161 -1.23 -8.76 7.49
C SER A 161 -0.73 -7.81 8.58
N SER A 162 -1.20 -6.54 8.61
CA SER A 162 -0.71 -5.52 9.55
C SER A 162 -0.97 -5.85 11.02
N PHE A 163 -2.05 -6.58 11.32
CA PHE A 163 -2.41 -6.96 12.68
C PHE A 163 -2.28 -8.47 12.97
N VAL A 164 -2.31 -9.34 11.94
CA VAL A 164 -2.15 -10.80 12.14
C VAL A 164 -0.69 -11.22 12.13
N LEU A 165 0.12 -10.75 11.19
CA LEU A 165 1.54 -11.14 11.04
C LEU A 165 2.47 -10.35 11.97
N ARG A 166 2.02 -10.07 13.19
CA ARG A 166 2.81 -9.37 14.20
C ARG A 166 3.59 -10.38 15.05
N SER A 167 4.83 -10.04 15.38
CA SER A 167 5.70 -10.78 16.28
C SER A 167 6.44 -9.82 17.23
N ASN A 168 7.06 -10.35 18.29
CA ASN A 168 7.84 -9.57 19.28
C ASN A 168 7.07 -8.42 19.96
N LEU A 169 5.77 -8.62 20.21
CA LEU A 169 4.91 -7.63 20.85
C LEU A 169 5.14 -7.53 22.36
N SER A 170 4.98 -6.33 22.90
CA SER A 170 4.75 -6.13 24.34
C SER A 170 3.47 -6.83 24.80
N LYS A 171 3.30 -7.01 26.11
CA LYS A 171 2.09 -7.65 26.66
C LYS A 171 0.82 -6.87 26.30
N GLU A 172 0.91 -5.55 26.34
CA GLU A 172 -0.19 -4.63 26.06
C GLU A 172 -0.58 -4.68 24.57
N GLU A 173 0.40 -4.61 23.66
CA GLU A 173 0.16 -4.75 22.21
C GLU A 173 -0.37 -6.13 21.83
N GLN A 174 0.09 -7.18 22.50
CA GLN A 174 -0.40 -8.55 22.30
C GLN A 174 -1.89 -8.64 22.64
N VAL A 175 -2.30 -8.06 23.78
CA VAL A 175 -3.71 -8.04 24.20
C VAL A 175 -4.57 -7.26 23.21
N GLU A 176 -4.09 -6.11 22.73
CA GLU A 176 -4.80 -5.29 21.74
C GLU A 176 -4.97 -6.04 20.40
N ALA A 177 -3.90 -6.60 19.86
CA ALA A 177 -3.93 -7.36 18.62
C ALA A 177 -4.82 -8.61 18.75
N GLU A 178 -4.77 -9.30 19.88
CA GLU A 178 -5.68 -10.43 20.16
C GLU A 178 -7.13 -10.01 20.30
N HIS A 179 -7.41 -8.85 20.89
CA HIS A 179 -8.76 -8.32 21.00
C HIS A 179 -9.34 -7.99 19.63
N LYS A 180 -8.55 -7.39 18.75
CA LYS A 180 -8.92 -7.13 17.36
C LYS A 180 -9.18 -8.42 16.59
N LEU A 181 -8.25 -9.38 16.67
CA LEU A 181 -8.37 -10.68 16.02
C LEU A 181 -9.49 -11.59 16.60
N LYS A 182 -10.21 -11.17 17.64
CA LYS A 182 -11.40 -11.87 18.16
C LYS A 182 -12.72 -11.35 17.58
N GLN A 183 -12.71 -10.19 16.95
CA GLN A 183 -13.89 -9.64 16.26
C GLN A 183 -14.14 -10.43 14.99
N THR A 184 -15.39 -10.84 14.76
CA THR A 184 -15.74 -11.92 13.82
C THR A 184 -15.45 -11.51 12.37
N GLU A 185 -15.72 -10.25 12.04
CA GLU A 185 -15.46 -9.61 10.75
C GLU A 185 -13.98 -9.58 10.37
N TYR A 186 -13.06 -9.57 11.34
CA TYR A 186 -11.61 -9.68 11.09
C TYR A 186 -11.12 -11.13 11.20
N THR A 187 -11.69 -11.90 12.14
CA THR A 187 -11.28 -13.29 12.43
C THR A 187 -11.53 -14.20 11.24
N GLN A 188 -12.70 -14.08 10.60
CA GLN A 188 -13.10 -14.97 9.51
C GLN A 188 -12.17 -14.88 8.29
N PRO A 189 -11.92 -13.68 7.71
CA PRO A 189 -11.00 -13.55 6.59
C PRO A 189 -9.53 -13.81 7.00
N ALA A 190 -9.12 -13.51 8.23
CA ALA A 190 -7.77 -13.82 8.73
C ALA A 190 -7.51 -15.33 8.83
N MET A 191 -8.47 -16.10 9.35
CA MET A 191 -8.38 -17.56 9.44
C MET A 191 -8.33 -18.19 8.05
N LEU A 192 -9.24 -17.78 7.15
CA LEU A 192 -9.22 -18.23 5.74
C LEU A 192 -7.86 -17.96 5.09
N THR A 193 -7.28 -16.77 5.29
CA THR A 193 -5.96 -16.43 4.74
C THR A 193 -4.85 -17.33 5.29
N ALA A 194 -4.84 -17.60 6.61
CA ALA A 194 -3.84 -18.46 7.24
C ALA A 194 -3.94 -19.93 6.76
N ASP A 195 -5.16 -20.43 6.61
CA ASP A 195 -5.45 -21.77 6.11
C ASP A 195 -4.91 -21.95 4.67
N LEU A 196 -5.24 -21.01 3.77
CA LEU A 196 -4.79 -21.03 2.38
C LEU A 196 -3.28 -20.83 2.24
N ALA A 197 -2.68 -20.03 3.13
CA ALA A 197 -1.24 -19.82 3.17
C ALA A 197 -0.50 -21.13 3.48
N ILE A 198 -0.98 -21.88 4.48
CA ILE A 198 -0.43 -23.18 4.83
C ILE A 198 -0.68 -24.18 3.70
N GLU A 199 -1.89 -24.21 3.13
CA GLU A 199 -2.21 -25.08 1.99
C GLU A 199 -1.24 -24.87 0.83
N ARG A 200 -1.00 -23.62 0.43
CA ARG A 200 -0.11 -23.32 -0.68
C ARG A 200 1.33 -23.74 -0.38
N ALA A 201 1.78 -23.59 0.86
CA ALA A 201 3.07 -24.11 1.29
C ALA A 201 3.13 -25.65 1.23
N LEU A 202 2.08 -26.38 1.64
CA LEU A 202 2.02 -27.85 1.51
C LEU A 202 2.05 -28.29 0.04
N ASN A 203 1.30 -27.61 -0.81
CA ASN A 203 1.24 -27.86 -2.25
C ASN A 203 2.62 -27.66 -2.92
N ASP A 204 3.39 -26.62 -2.54
CA ASP A 204 4.76 -26.42 -3.02
C ASP A 204 5.73 -27.56 -2.62
N HIS A 205 5.38 -28.29 -1.54
CA HIS A 205 6.10 -29.49 -1.09
C HIS A 205 5.48 -30.79 -1.61
N GLY A 206 4.58 -30.71 -2.60
CA GLY A 206 3.96 -31.86 -3.25
C GLY A 206 2.88 -32.55 -2.43
N LEU A 207 2.44 -31.97 -1.31
CA LEU A 207 1.34 -32.51 -0.52
C LEU A 207 0.03 -31.86 -0.96
N HIS A 208 -0.58 -32.43 -2.00
CA HIS A 208 -1.89 -32.04 -2.52
C HIS A 208 -3.01 -32.88 -1.90
N PRO A 209 -4.21 -32.30 -1.68
CA PRO A 209 -5.37 -33.07 -1.23
C PRO A 209 -6.00 -33.89 -2.35
N ASP A 210 -6.46 -35.10 -2.01
CA ASP A 210 -7.40 -35.88 -2.83
C ASP A 210 -8.86 -35.54 -2.49
N MET A 211 -9.09 -34.97 -1.30
CA MET A 211 -10.39 -34.56 -0.75
C MET A 211 -10.18 -33.38 0.18
N VAL A 212 -11.19 -32.53 0.33
CA VAL A 212 -11.16 -31.40 1.25
C VAL A 212 -12.42 -31.34 2.11
N ALA A 213 -12.28 -30.89 3.36
CA ALA A 213 -13.38 -30.62 4.25
C ALA A 213 -13.04 -29.43 5.13
N GLY A 214 -14.02 -28.61 5.47
CA GLY A 214 -13.79 -27.45 6.33
C GLY A 214 -14.79 -27.40 7.45
N HIS A 215 -14.35 -27.05 8.66
CA HIS A 215 -15.21 -26.98 9.84
C HIS A 215 -15.78 -25.57 10.00
N SER A 216 -17.10 -25.42 9.89
CA SER A 216 -17.78 -24.13 9.96
C SER A 216 -17.18 -23.13 8.96
N LEU A 217 -16.55 -22.05 9.44
CA LEU A 217 -15.81 -21.10 8.60
C LEU A 217 -14.82 -21.79 7.66
N GLY A 218 -14.13 -22.84 8.11
CA GLY A 218 -13.12 -23.53 7.30
C GLY A 218 -13.69 -24.13 6.01
N GLU A 219 -15.02 -24.31 5.90
CA GLU A 219 -15.66 -24.74 4.65
C GLU A 219 -15.38 -23.75 3.51
N TYR A 220 -15.20 -22.45 3.79
CA TYR A 220 -14.84 -21.46 2.78
C TYR A 220 -13.40 -21.64 2.27
N ALA A 221 -12.47 -22.10 3.12
CA ALA A 221 -11.13 -22.48 2.68
C ALA A 221 -11.19 -23.75 1.81
N ALA A 222 -11.98 -24.74 2.21
CA ALA A 222 -12.20 -25.96 1.43
C ALA A 222 -12.88 -25.68 0.08
N LEU A 223 -13.83 -24.74 0.02
CA LEU A 223 -14.50 -24.30 -1.21
C LEU A 223 -13.50 -23.66 -2.19
N MET A 224 -12.53 -22.89 -1.68
CA MET A 224 -11.45 -22.35 -2.52
C MET A 224 -10.50 -23.45 -2.98
N ALA A 225 -10.02 -24.29 -2.05
CA ALA A 225 -9.12 -25.40 -2.33
C ALA A 225 -9.68 -26.40 -3.35
N SER A 226 -11.00 -26.64 -3.35
CA SER A 226 -11.69 -27.48 -4.31
C SER A 226 -11.93 -26.82 -5.67
N GLY A 227 -11.71 -25.51 -5.79
CA GLY A 227 -11.92 -24.72 -7.00
C GLY A 227 -13.35 -24.21 -7.19
N ILE A 228 -14.24 -24.40 -6.20
CA ILE A 228 -15.63 -23.90 -6.24
C ILE A 228 -15.65 -22.37 -6.21
N LEU A 229 -14.85 -21.77 -5.33
CA LEU A 229 -14.65 -20.32 -5.22
C LEU A 229 -13.23 -19.95 -5.62
N ASP A 230 -13.02 -18.73 -6.12
CA ASP A 230 -11.69 -18.13 -6.16
C ASP A 230 -11.37 -17.42 -4.84
N MET A 231 -10.15 -16.92 -4.72
CA MET A 231 -9.68 -16.32 -3.46
C MET A 231 -10.39 -15.00 -3.14
N ASP A 232 -10.69 -14.15 -4.14
CA ASP A 232 -11.44 -12.90 -3.94
C ASP A 232 -12.87 -13.20 -3.44
N GLY A 233 -13.57 -14.11 -4.14
CA GLY A 233 -14.90 -14.56 -3.76
C GLY A 233 -14.94 -15.21 -2.37
N ALA A 234 -13.98 -16.08 -2.04
CA ALA A 234 -13.92 -16.73 -0.73
C ALA A 234 -13.69 -15.72 0.41
N LEU A 235 -12.78 -14.76 0.24
CA LEU A 235 -12.49 -13.71 1.24
C LEU A 235 -13.68 -12.78 1.43
N ARG A 236 -14.30 -12.32 0.34
CA ARG A 236 -15.50 -11.47 0.42
C ARG A 236 -16.68 -12.23 1.01
N ALA A 237 -16.82 -13.52 0.73
CA ALA A 237 -17.85 -14.36 1.34
C ALA A 237 -17.63 -14.59 2.84
N ALA A 238 -16.38 -14.82 3.26
CA ALA A 238 -16.04 -14.93 4.68
C ALA A 238 -16.29 -13.61 5.43
N ALA A 239 -15.99 -12.47 4.81
CA ALA A 239 -16.26 -11.15 5.37
C ALA A 239 -17.77 -10.87 5.45
N ALA A 240 -18.51 -11.08 4.35
CA ALA A 240 -19.95 -10.92 4.30
C ALA A 240 -20.64 -11.80 5.34
N ARG A 241 -20.26 -13.08 5.43
CA ARG A 241 -20.73 -13.99 6.47
C ARG A 241 -20.48 -13.46 7.87
N GLY A 242 -19.27 -12.96 8.16
CA GLY A 242 -18.94 -12.35 9.45
C GLY A 242 -19.84 -11.15 9.79
N THR A 243 -20.08 -10.28 8.82
CA THR A 243 -20.94 -9.10 8.96
C THR A 243 -22.40 -9.48 9.19
N GLU A 244 -22.96 -10.37 8.37
CA GLU A 244 -24.36 -10.80 8.50
C GLU A 244 -24.58 -11.53 9.84
N MET A 245 -23.62 -12.33 10.31
CA MET A 245 -23.63 -12.96 11.64
C MET A 245 -23.60 -11.95 12.79
N GLY A 246 -22.92 -10.82 12.61
CA GLY A 246 -22.81 -9.76 13.59
C GLY A 246 -24.06 -8.86 13.66
N ALA A 247 -24.76 -8.71 12.53
CA ALA A 247 -25.87 -7.77 12.36
C ALA A 247 -27.24 -8.32 12.80
N VAL A 248 -27.36 -9.59 13.19
CA VAL A 248 -28.63 -10.17 13.66
C VAL A 248 -29.03 -9.54 15.00
N GLU A 249 -30.02 -8.64 14.97
CA GLU A 249 -30.64 -8.07 16.17
C GLU A 249 -31.90 -8.85 16.56
N ILE A 250 -31.80 -9.63 17.63
CA ILE A 250 -32.88 -10.41 18.23
C ILE A 250 -32.79 -10.32 19.76
N ASP A 251 -33.94 -10.42 20.45
CA ASP A 251 -34.03 -10.25 21.91
C ASP A 251 -33.17 -11.27 22.68
N ASP A 252 -33.15 -12.52 22.22
CA ASP A 252 -32.26 -13.57 22.72
C ASP A 252 -31.26 -13.98 21.64
N LYS A 253 -30.01 -13.55 21.79
CA LYS A 253 -28.88 -13.91 20.91
C LYS A 253 -28.47 -15.39 21.03
N GLY A 254 -29.05 -16.09 22.00
CA GLY A 254 -28.77 -17.48 22.29
C GLY A 254 -27.42 -17.71 22.99
N LEU A 255 -27.15 -18.95 23.35
CA LEU A 255 -25.92 -19.39 24.01
C LEU A 255 -25.35 -20.62 23.29
N MET A 256 -24.03 -20.70 23.19
CA MET A 256 -23.32 -21.92 22.78
C MET A 256 -22.53 -22.50 23.95
N ALA A 257 -22.47 -23.82 24.06
CA ALA A 257 -21.65 -24.50 25.05
C ALA A 257 -21.00 -25.76 24.48
N SER A 258 -19.71 -25.97 24.80
CA SER A 258 -19.02 -27.23 24.52
C SER A 258 -19.36 -28.25 25.59
N VAL A 259 -19.70 -29.47 25.18
CA VAL A 259 -20.08 -30.59 26.04
C VAL A 259 -19.17 -31.77 25.76
N SER A 260 -18.52 -32.27 26.81
CA SER A 260 -17.70 -33.49 26.77
C SER A 260 -18.52 -34.67 27.29
N ALA A 261 -19.28 -35.30 26.39
CA ALA A 261 -20.14 -36.44 26.67
C ALA A 261 -20.35 -37.28 25.39
N PRO A 262 -20.74 -38.57 25.51
CA PRO A 262 -21.19 -39.35 24.37
C PRO A 262 -22.37 -38.67 23.67
N TYR A 263 -22.36 -38.60 22.33
CA TYR A 263 -23.42 -37.92 21.57
C TYR A 263 -24.83 -38.42 21.90
N SER A 264 -25.00 -39.73 22.17
CA SER A 264 -26.29 -40.30 22.59
C SER A 264 -26.83 -39.71 23.90
N GLU A 265 -25.96 -39.38 24.86
CA GLU A 265 -26.35 -38.71 26.11
C GLU A 265 -26.66 -37.23 25.86
N VAL A 266 -25.91 -36.58 24.96
CA VAL A 266 -26.17 -35.19 24.55
C VAL A 266 -27.55 -35.09 23.92
N GLU A 267 -27.86 -35.94 22.94
CA GLU A 267 -29.13 -36.00 22.25
C GLU A 267 -30.29 -36.28 23.21
N ALA A 268 -30.13 -37.25 24.13
CA ALA A 268 -31.15 -37.55 25.12
C ALA A 268 -31.44 -36.38 26.07
N ILE A 269 -30.41 -35.63 26.48
CA ILE A 269 -30.57 -34.47 27.36
C ILE A 269 -31.23 -33.31 26.63
N ILE A 270 -30.72 -32.90 25.46
CA ILE A 270 -31.28 -31.73 24.74
C ILE A 270 -32.75 -31.96 24.33
N ASN A 271 -33.14 -33.19 24.01
CA ASN A 271 -34.52 -33.55 23.68
C ASN A 271 -35.46 -33.53 24.90
N ALA A 272 -34.93 -33.56 26.12
CA ALA A 272 -35.70 -33.52 27.37
C ALA A 272 -35.86 -32.11 27.94
N ILE A 273 -35.18 -31.10 27.38
CA ILE A 273 -35.27 -29.71 27.80
C ILE A 273 -36.46 -29.02 27.10
N ASP A 274 -37.27 -28.31 27.87
CA ASP A 274 -38.33 -27.47 27.32
C ASP A 274 -37.71 -26.18 26.73
N GLY A 275 -37.88 -25.98 25.41
CA GLY A 275 -37.33 -24.84 24.67
C GLY A 275 -36.41 -25.29 23.55
N TYR A 276 -35.70 -24.35 22.91
CA TYR A 276 -34.85 -24.69 21.76
C TYR A 276 -33.38 -24.88 22.14
N VAL A 277 -32.89 -26.11 22.00
CA VAL A 277 -31.48 -26.50 22.08
C VAL A 277 -31.20 -27.53 20.99
N ILE A 278 -30.08 -27.39 20.29
CA ILE A 278 -29.64 -28.34 19.26
C ILE A 278 -28.16 -28.69 19.43
N ALA A 279 -27.75 -29.84 18.87
CA ALA A 279 -26.35 -30.16 18.68
C ALA A 279 -25.80 -29.39 17.46
N ALA A 280 -25.31 -28.19 17.70
CA ALA A 280 -24.82 -27.25 16.69
C ALA A 280 -23.54 -27.72 15.98
N ASN A 281 -22.62 -28.37 16.71
CA ASN A 281 -21.43 -28.97 16.09
C ASN A 281 -21.19 -30.37 16.65
N LYS A 282 -21.32 -31.39 15.80
CA LYS A 282 -21.07 -32.81 16.15
C LYS A 282 -19.61 -33.16 15.87
N ASN A 283 -18.73 -32.61 16.69
CA ASN A 283 -17.28 -32.59 16.45
C ASN A 283 -16.62 -33.97 16.58
N SER A 284 -17.06 -34.79 17.53
CA SER A 284 -16.59 -36.17 17.66
C SER A 284 -17.57 -36.98 18.52
N PRO A 285 -17.40 -38.32 18.63
CA PRO A 285 -18.21 -39.15 19.53
C PRO A 285 -18.15 -38.72 20.99
N LYS A 286 -17.13 -37.95 21.39
CA LYS A 286 -16.83 -37.54 22.77
C LYS A 286 -17.03 -36.04 23.01
N MET A 287 -17.26 -35.24 21.97
CA MET A 287 -17.36 -33.79 22.08
C MET A 287 -18.37 -33.20 21.11
N THR A 288 -19.34 -32.48 21.65
CA THR A 288 -20.42 -31.81 20.90
C THR A 288 -20.56 -30.39 21.39
N VAL A 289 -20.77 -29.43 20.49
CA VAL A 289 -21.20 -28.08 20.87
C VAL A 289 -22.72 -28.01 20.73
N ILE A 290 -23.39 -27.61 21.80
CA ILE A 290 -24.82 -27.30 21.80
C ILE A 290 -25.04 -25.81 21.60
N ALA A 291 -26.15 -25.44 20.95
CA ALA A 291 -26.57 -24.05 20.80
C ALA A 291 -28.09 -23.92 20.82
N GLY A 292 -28.60 -22.75 21.21
CA GLY A 292 -30.03 -22.51 21.27
C GLY A 292 -30.36 -21.27 22.09
N GLU A 293 -31.61 -21.21 22.57
CA GLU A 293 -32.10 -20.15 23.45
C GLU A 293 -31.31 -20.16 24.78
N THR A 294 -31.03 -18.98 25.33
CA THR A 294 -30.09 -18.83 26.45
C THR A 294 -30.52 -19.60 27.70
N ALA A 295 -31.81 -19.56 28.04
CA ALA A 295 -32.34 -20.25 29.21
C ALA A 295 -32.34 -21.79 29.03
N PRO A 296 -32.89 -22.34 27.94
CA PRO A 296 -32.80 -23.79 27.64
C PRO A 296 -31.37 -24.33 27.59
N VAL A 297 -30.40 -23.62 27.01
CA VAL A 297 -29.00 -24.07 26.98
C VAL A 297 -28.39 -24.12 28.39
N LYS A 298 -28.70 -23.14 29.26
CA LYS A 298 -28.25 -23.18 30.67
C LYS A 298 -28.87 -24.34 31.44
N GLU A 299 -30.13 -24.67 31.16
CA GLU A 299 -30.80 -25.83 31.75
C GLU A 299 -30.14 -27.14 31.28
N ALA A 300 -29.85 -27.26 29.99
CA ALA A 300 -29.10 -28.39 29.43
C ALA A 300 -27.72 -28.54 30.09
N MET A 301 -26.97 -27.44 30.25
CA MET A 301 -25.68 -27.43 30.95
C MET A 301 -25.79 -27.95 32.39
N ALA A 302 -26.80 -27.49 33.15
CA ALA A 302 -27.04 -27.98 34.50
C ALA A 302 -27.41 -29.48 34.53
N ALA A 303 -28.16 -29.96 33.54
CA ALA A 303 -28.48 -31.39 33.40
C ALA A 303 -27.24 -32.23 33.07
N PHE A 304 -26.31 -31.73 32.24
CA PHE A 304 -25.03 -32.37 31.99
C PHE A 304 -24.18 -32.46 33.26
N GLU A 305 -24.07 -31.35 34.01
CA GLU A 305 -23.34 -31.31 35.27
C GLU A 305 -23.93 -32.28 36.31
N ALA A 306 -25.26 -32.38 36.41
CA ALA A 306 -25.94 -33.31 37.31
C ALA A 306 -25.65 -34.79 36.99
N LYS A 307 -25.36 -35.11 35.71
CA LYS A 307 -24.90 -36.44 35.28
C LYS A 307 -23.38 -36.63 35.33
N GLY A 308 -22.63 -35.62 35.76
CA GLY A 308 -21.17 -35.66 35.87
C GLY A 308 -20.41 -35.39 34.56
N PHE A 309 -21.10 -34.89 33.52
CA PHE A 309 -20.46 -34.48 32.27
C PHE A 309 -19.97 -33.03 32.36
N GLN A 310 -18.85 -32.74 31.70
CA GLN A 310 -18.31 -31.37 31.62
C GLN A 310 -19.03 -30.59 30.53
N SER A 311 -19.53 -29.41 30.87
CA SER A 311 -20.04 -28.43 29.92
C SER A 311 -19.42 -27.06 30.18
N MET A 312 -19.06 -26.31 29.13
CA MET A 312 -18.45 -25.00 29.24
C MET A 312 -19.05 -24.04 28.21
N PRO A 313 -19.49 -22.84 28.62
CA PRO A 313 -20.02 -21.86 27.67
C PRO A 313 -18.91 -21.34 26.75
N LEU A 314 -19.25 -21.08 25.49
CA LEU A 314 -18.33 -20.54 24.50
C LEU A 314 -18.50 -19.01 24.40
N ALA A 315 -17.38 -18.31 24.22
CA ALA A 315 -17.35 -16.85 24.05
C ALA A 315 -17.67 -16.48 22.59
N THR A 316 -18.93 -16.68 22.17
CA THR A 316 -19.45 -16.28 20.86
C THR A 316 -20.51 -15.19 21.00
N SER A 317 -20.72 -14.38 19.96
CA SER A 317 -21.70 -13.28 19.99
C SER A 317 -23.15 -13.76 19.85
N HIS A 318 -23.38 -14.88 19.17
CA HIS A 318 -24.69 -15.51 18.96
C HIS A 318 -24.58 -17.04 19.03
N ALA A 319 -25.74 -17.70 19.11
CA ALA A 319 -25.89 -19.15 18.94
C ALA A 319 -25.82 -19.57 17.46
N PHE A 320 -24.60 -19.63 16.92
CA PHE A 320 -24.34 -20.04 15.54
C PHE A 320 -24.76 -21.49 15.26
N HIS A 321 -24.92 -21.84 13.98
CA HIS A 321 -25.33 -23.17 13.52
C HIS A 321 -26.70 -23.59 14.06
N SER A 322 -27.59 -22.60 14.26
CA SER A 322 -28.92 -22.78 14.82
C SER A 322 -29.94 -21.82 14.20
N ARG A 323 -31.23 -22.07 14.42
CA ARG A 323 -32.32 -21.18 13.94
C ARG A 323 -32.21 -19.74 14.44
N ILE A 324 -31.47 -19.50 15.53
CA ILE A 324 -31.26 -18.17 16.12
C ILE A 324 -30.62 -17.23 15.08
N VAL A 325 -29.74 -17.73 14.21
CA VAL A 325 -29.06 -16.93 13.16
C VAL A 325 -29.66 -17.14 11.75
N ALA A 326 -30.78 -17.86 11.64
CA ALA A 326 -31.47 -18.06 10.36
C ALA A 326 -31.83 -16.78 9.60
N PRO A 327 -32.17 -15.63 10.24
CA PRO A 327 -32.44 -14.39 9.51
C PRO A 327 -31.29 -13.91 8.62
N ALA A 328 -30.04 -14.29 8.93
CA ALA A 328 -28.87 -13.92 8.15
C ALA A 328 -28.62 -14.83 6.92
N ASN A 329 -29.35 -15.94 6.77
CA ASN A 329 -29.17 -16.85 5.62
C ASN A 329 -29.59 -16.21 4.29
N GLU A 330 -30.70 -15.47 4.25
CA GLU A 330 -31.20 -14.88 3.00
C GLU A 330 -30.32 -13.73 2.48
N PRO A 331 -29.84 -12.79 3.32
CA PRO A 331 -28.78 -11.85 2.93
C PRO A 331 -27.50 -12.55 2.43
N LEU A 332 -27.01 -13.56 3.17
CA LEU A 332 -25.81 -14.30 2.78
C LEU A 332 -26.01 -15.06 1.46
N ARG A 333 -27.16 -15.68 1.25
CA ARG A 333 -27.51 -16.35 -0.01
C ARG A 333 -27.43 -15.39 -1.19
N ARG A 334 -28.08 -14.23 -1.10
CA ARG A 334 -28.05 -13.21 -2.17
C ARG A 334 -26.64 -12.72 -2.46
N PHE A 335 -25.79 -12.60 -1.43
CA PHE A 335 -24.38 -12.30 -1.62
C PHE A 335 -23.65 -13.43 -2.36
N LEU A 336 -23.80 -14.68 -1.92
CA LEU A 336 -23.15 -15.84 -2.55
C LEU A 336 -23.62 -16.04 -4.01
N GLU A 337 -24.89 -15.74 -4.32
CA GLU A 337 -25.43 -15.77 -5.68
C GLU A 337 -24.72 -14.80 -6.64
N SER A 338 -24.14 -13.73 -6.11
CA SER A 338 -23.36 -12.76 -6.90
C SER A 338 -21.97 -13.27 -7.29
N LEU A 339 -21.47 -14.31 -6.63
CA LEU A 339 -20.14 -14.86 -6.87
C LEU A 339 -20.14 -15.85 -8.05
N GLU A 340 -18.98 -16.06 -8.64
CA GLU A 340 -18.73 -17.17 -9.54
C GLU A 340 -18.57 -18.45 -8.70
N ILE A 341 -19.48 -19.41 -8.91
CA ILE A 341 -19.50 -20.68 -8.18
C ILE A 341 -19.36 -21.81 -9.20
N ARG A 342 -18.25 -22.52 -9.14
CA ARG A 342 -17.88 -23.58 -10.08
C ARG A 342 -18.13 -24.97 -9.49
N TRP A 343 -18.12 -25.98 -10.35
CA TRP A 343 -18.07 -27.37 -9.90
C TRP A 343 -16.75 -27.66 -9.17
N PRO A 344 -16.75 -28.50 -8.12
CA PRO A 344 -15.52 -28.92 -7.46
C PRO A 344 -14.64 -29.73 -8.41
N SER A 345 -13.35 -29.39 -8.42
CA SER A 345 -12.28 -30.18 -9.04
C SER A 345 -11.69 -31.22 -8.06
N ILE A 346 -11.84 -30.96 -6.76
CA ILE A 346 -11.48 -31.87 -5.67
C ILE A 346 -12.75 -32.16 -4.86
N PRO A 347 -13.08 -33.43 -4.56
CA PRO A 347 -14.24 -33.76 -3.74
C PRO A 347 -14.23 -33.03 -2.40
N ILE A 348 -15.36 -32.39 -2.08
CA ILE A 348 -15.56 -31.58 -0.88
C ILE A 348 -16.81 -32.01 -0.13
N THR A 349 -16.71 -32.21 1.18
CA THR A 349 -17.88 -32.49 2.03
C THR A 349 -18.54 -31.21 2.54
N ALA A 350 -19.87 -31.24 2.64
CA ALA A 350 -20.67 -30.12 3.13
C ALA A 350 -20.93 -30.22 4.63
N ASN A 351 -21.01 -29.08 5.32
CA ASN A 351 -21.30 -29.06 6.75
C ASN A 351 -22.72 -29.47 7.11
N VAL A 352 -23.69 -29.14 6.26
CA VAL A 352 -25.12 -29.23 6.55
C VAL A 352 -25.64 -30.66 6.69
N ASP A 353 -25.08 -31.60 5.94
CA ASP A 353 -25.51 -33.00 5.91
C ASP A 353 -24.35 -34.00 6.05
N GLY A 354 -23.11 -33.54 5.93
CA GLY A 354 -21.92 -34.38 6.00
C GLY A 354 -21.60 -35.15 4.72
N GLU A 355 -22.37 -34.94 3.66
CA GLU A 355 -22.20 -35.59 2.36
C GLU A 355 -21.35 -34.74 1.43
N PHE A 356 -20.84 -35.33 0.35
CA PHE A 356 -20.14 -34.56 -0.69
C PHE A 356 -21.07 -33.52 -1.34
N TYR A 357 -20.51 -32.38 -1.73
CA TYR A 357 -21.12 -31.54 -2.75
C TYR A 357 -21.17 -32.31 -4.07
N PRO A 358 -22.20 -32.09 -4.90
CA PRO A 358 -22.27 -32.77 -6.19
C PRO A 358 -21.07 -32.40 -7.07
N MET A 359 -20.41 -33.41 -7.63
CA MET A 359 -19.40 -33.24 -8.68
C MET A 359 -20.11 -33.00 -10.02
N ASN A 360 -19.39 -32.47 -11.01
CA ASN A 360 -19.96 -32.18 -12.34
C ASN A 360 -20.65 -33.44 -12.93
N PRO A 361 -21.98 -33.42 -13.14
CA PRO A 361 -22.74 -34.60 -13.54
C PRO A 361 -22.60 -34.96 -15.04
N SER A 362 -21.97 -34.12 -15.87
CA SER A 362 -21.96 -34.32 -17.33
C SER A 362 -20.83 -33.62 -18.11
N ASP A 363 -19.69 -33.34 -17.47
CA ASP A 363 -18.67 -32.41 -18.02
C ASP A 363 -19.29 -31.06 -18.47
N SER A 364 -20.41 -30.66 -17.85
CA SER A 364 -21.13 -29.44 -18.15
C SER A 364 -20.42 -28.25 -17.50
N GLU A 365 -20.16 -27.21 -18.28
CA GLU A 365 -19.67 -25.92 -17.80
C GLU A 365 -20.80 -24.97 -17.39
N ASP A 366 -22.02 -25.49 -17.19
CA ASP A 366 -23.19 -24.72 -16.73
C ASP A 366 -22.98 -24.20 -15.29
N LEU A 367 -22.60 -22.92 -15.20
CA LEU A 367 -22.37 -22.20 -13.95
C LEU A 367 -23.64 -22.02 -13.12
N ASP A 368 -24.82 -21.99 -13.73
CA ASP A 368 -26.08 -21.85 -12.97
C ASP A 368 -26.43 -23.17 -12.29
N ALA A 369 -26.15 -24.30 -12.95
CA ALA A 369 -26.31 -25.62 -12.36
C ALA A 369 -25.34 -25.86 -11.19
N SER A 370 -24.06 -25.49 -11.32
CA SER A 370 -23.11 -25.57 -10.20
C SER A 370 -23.49 -24.64 -9.06
N LYS A 371 -23.89 -23.41 -9.38
CA LYS A 371 -24.33 -22.41 -8.41
C LYS A 371 -25.51 -22.91 -7.59
N GLU A 372 -26.58 -23.39 -8.23
CA GLU A 372 -27.75 -23.90 -7.50
C GLU A 372 -27.39 -25.14 -6.67
N ALA A 373 -26.60 -26.06 -7.21
CA ALA A 373 -26.17 -27.26 -6.48
C ALA A 373 -25.37 -26.92 -5.22
N VAL A 374 -24.40 -25.99 -5.30
CA VAL A 374 -23.59 -25.57 -4.16
C VAL A 374 -24.42 -24.73 -3.17
N LEU A 375 -25.19 -23.76 -3.65
CA LEU A 375 -25.97 -22.86 -2.78
C LEU A 375 -27.07 -23.59 -2.02
N SER A 376 -27.64 -24.67 -2.59
CA SER A 376 -28.64 -25.51 -1.91
C SER A 376 -28.16 -26.05 -0.56
N LYS A 377 -26.84 -26.22 -0.39
CA LYS A 377 -26.20 -26.62 0.87
C LYS A 377 -25.54 -25.43 1.58
N LEU A 378 -24.71 -24.66 0.88
CA LEU A 378 -23.88 -23.61 1.49
C LEU A 378 -24.69 -22.47 2.13
N ALA A 379 -25.79 -22.05 1.50
CA ALA A 379 -26.60 -20.94 2.02
C ALA A 379 -27.30 -21.28 3.35
N LEU A 380 -27.52 -22.57 3.63
CA LEU A 380 -28.14 -23.04 4.87
C LEU A 380 -27.14 -23.25 6.00
N GLN A 381 -25.84 -23.29 5.68
CA GLN A 381 -24.76 -23.71 6.57
C GLN A 381 -24.76 -23.01 7.93
N MET A 382 -24.94 -21.69 7.93
CA MET A 382 -24.82 -20.87 9.13
C MET A 382 -25.93 -21.13 10.16
N ALA A 383 -27.09 -21.57 9.71
CA ALA A 383 -28.24 -21.89 10.58
C ALA A 383 -28.45 -23.40 10.77
N SER A 384 -27.58 -24.22 10.18
CA SER A 384 -27.63 -25.68 10.26
C SER A 384 -26.48 -26.21 11.10
N ALA A 385 -26.66 -27.41 11.66
CA ALA A 385 -25.61 -28.08 12.41
C ALA A 385 -24.39 -28.38 11.52
N VAL A 386 -23.20 -28.43 12.11
CA VAL A 386 -21.98 -28.92 11.48
C VAL A 386 -21.87 -30.42 11.73
N GLU A 387 -22.20 -31.21 10.71
CA GLU A 387 -22.15 -32.68 10.70
C GLU A 387 -20.71 -33.22 10.53
N TRP A 388 -19.76 -32.75 11.36
CA TRP A 388 -18.33 -33.04 11.20
C TRP A 388 -18.00 -34.54 11.31
N THR A 389 -18.60 -35.25 12.26
CA THR A 389 -18.42 -36.70 12.40
C THR A 389 -18.80 -37.44 11.13
N THR A 390 -19.93 -37.06 10.50
CA THR A 390 -20.37 -37.61 9.23
C THR A 390 -19.40 -37.26 8.10
N GLN A 391 -18.95 -36.01 7.98
CA GLN A 391 -17.96 -35.62 6.95
C GLN A 391 -16.68 -36.47 6.98
N ILE A 392 -16.14 -36.71 8.17
CA ILE A 392 -14.93 -37.55 8.34
C ILE A 392 -15.22 -38.99 7.92
N GLN A 393 -16.36 -39.56 8.30
CA GLN A 393 -16.73 -40.93 7.92
C GLN A 393 -16.98 -41.04 6.41
N THR A 394 -17.66 -40.07 5.80
CA THR A 394 -17.89 -39.97 4.35
C THR A 394 -16.57 -39.96 3.58
N MET A 395 -15.59 -39.14 3.99
CA MET A 395 -14.26 -39.13 3.37
C MET A 395 -13.51 -40.45 3.60
N TYR A 396 -13.60 -41.02 4.79
CA TYR A 396 -12.99 -42.31 5.12
C TYR A 396 -13.50 -43.43 4.22
N ASP A 397 -14.82 -43.52 4.06
CA ASP A 397 -15.50 -44.50 3.22
C ASP A 397 -15.14 -44.31 1.74
N ALA A 398 -14.90 -43.07 1.32
CA ALA A 398 -14.42 -42.73 -0.02
C ALA A 398 -12.90 -42.97 -0.24
N GLY A 399 -12.18 -43.45 0.79
CA GLY A 399 -10.81 -43.93 0.71
C GLY A 399 -9.75 -43.06 1.40
N ALA A 400 -10.14 -41.99 2.10
CA ALA A 400 -9.20 -41.17 2.87
C ALA A 400 -8.57 -41.96 4.03
N ARG A 401 -7.26 -41.87 4.20
CA ARG A 401 -6.53 -42.49 5.32
C ARG A 401 -5.58 -41.53 6.03
N ALA A 402 -5.13 -40.47 5.35
CA ALA A 402 -4.43 -39.37 5.98
C ALA A 402 -5.36 -38.16 6.07
N PHE A 403 -5.45 -37.56 7.25
CA PHE A 403 -6.31 -36.41 7.56
C PHE A 403 -5.43 -35.28 8.07
N VAL A 404 -5.12 -34.33 7.19
CA VAL A 404 -4.17 -33.24 7.43
C VAL A 404 -4.95 -31.97 7.78
N GLU A 405 -4.82 -31.50 9.01
CA GLU A 405 -5.38 -30.22 9.44
C GLU A 405 -4.53 -29.08 8.88
N VAL A 406 -5.09 -28.35 7.91
CA VAL A 406 -4.44 -27.26 7.16
C VAL A 406 -4.88 -25.94 7.77
N GLY A 407 -4.25 -25.60 8.90
CA GLY A 407 -4.57 -24.37 9.61
C GLY A 407 -3.93 -24.31 11.00
N PRO A 408 -4.18 -23.23 11.75
CA PRO A 408 -3.63 -23.04 13.09
C PRO A 408 -4.16 -24.04 14.13
N LYS A 409 -3.30 -24.44 15.07
CA LYS A 409 -3.57 -25.38 16.19
C LYS A 409 -3.78 -26.84 15.72
N ARG A 410 -4.72 -27.58 16.32
CA ARG A 410 -4.81 -29.05 16.18
C ARG A 410 -6.18 -29.66 16.51
N ALA A 411 -7.26 -28.89 16.39
CA ALA A 411 -8.57 -29.35 16.84
C ALA A 411 -9.10 -30.47 15.93
N LEU A 412 -9.00 -30.30 14.62
CA LEU A 412 -9.58 -31.24 13.65
C LEU A 412 -8.83 -32.56 13.58
N SER A 413 -7.50 -32.54 13.71
CA SER A 413 -6.66 -33.73 13.82
C SER A 413 -7.00 -34.54 15.08
N MET A 414 -7.30 -33.88 16.20
CA MET A 414 -7.83 -34.55 17.39
C MET A 414 -9.23 -35.14 17.17
N PHE A 415 -10.12 -34.44 16.44
CA PHE A 415 -11.45 -34.96 16.14
C PHE A 415 -11.41 -36.17 15.22
N ALA A 416 -10.63 -36.10 14.13
CA ALA A 416 -10.42 -37.23 13.23
C ALA A 416 -9.90 -38.46 13.99
N ALA A 417 -8.97 -38.25 14.94
CA ALA A 417 -8.46 -39.32 15.78
C ALA A 417 -9.52 -39.97 16.67
N GLN A 418 -10.45 -39.18 17.21
CA GLN A 418 -11.55 -39.68 18.04
C GLN A 418 -12.68 -40.33 17.23
N ILE A 419 -12.97 -39.82 16.03
CA ILE A 419 -14.00 -40.37 15.16
C ILE A 419 -13.57 -41.73 14.61
N LEU A 420 -12.29 -41.86 14.25
CA LEU A 420 -11.73 -43.04 13.62
C LEU A 420 -10.92 -43.92 14.59
N GLU A 421 -11.12 -43.79 15.91
CA GLU A 421 -10.31 -44.46 16.96
C GLU A 421 -10.14 -45.97 16.72
N ASP A 422 -11.18 -46.64 16.18
CA ASP A 422 -11.20 -48.07 15.89
C ASP A 422 -10.82 -48.44 14.43
N GLN A 423 -10.41 -47.47 13.62
CA GLN A 423 -10.15 -47.62 12.19
C GLN A 423 -8.73 -47.15 11.85
N PRO A 424 -8.00 -47.76 10.89
CA PRO A 424 -6.68 -47.27 10.50
C PRO A 424 -6.75 -45.87 9.88
N HIS A 425 -6.11 -44.89 10.50
CA HIS A 425 -6.09 -43.48 10.06
C HIS A 425 -4.79 -42.78 10.51
N LEU A 426 -4.46 -41.67 9.86
CA LEU A 426 -3.29 -40.86 10.16
C LEU A 426 -3.69 -39.38 10.31
N PRO A 427 -3.85 -38.87 11.54
CA PRO A 427 -4.14 -37.46 11.78
C PRO A 427 -2.84 -36.64 11.81
N VAL A 428 -2.80 -35.52 11.09
CA VAL A 428 -1.62 -34.65 10.98
C VAL A 428 -2.03 -33.20 11.22
N MET A 429 -1.27 -32.46 12.01
CA MET A 429 -1.42 -31.00 12.18
C MET A 429 -0.24 -30.28 11.54
N THR A 430 -0.44 -29.07 11.02
CA THR A 430 0.58 -28.36 10.23
C THR A 430 1.14 -27.12 10.90
N ASN A 431 0.44 -26.56 11.90
CA ASN A 431 0.85 -25.31 12.54
C ASN A 431 0.41 -25.26 14.01
N HIS A 432 1.33 -25.04 14.95
CA HIS A 432 0.97 -24.96 16.37
C HIS A 432 1.83 -23.95 17.16
N PRO A 433 1.23 -23.01 17.91
CA PRO A 433 1.96 -21.91 18.55
C PRO A 433 2.99 -22.36 19.59
N LYS A 434 2.67 -23.41 20.37
CA LYS A 434 3.62 -23.97 21.37
C LYS A 434 4.81 -24.71 20.75
N GLN A 435 4.67 -25.22 19.53
CA GLN A 435 5.74 -25.94 18.85
C GLN A 435 6.56 -25.02 17.93
N GLY A 436 5.96 -23.90 17.48
CA GLY A 436 6.49 -23.07 16.40
C GLY A 436 5.98 -23.55 15.05
N GLY A 437 5.70 -22.61 14.14
CA GLY A 437 5.14 -22.91 12.82
C GLY A 437 6.13 -23.67 11.93
N ILE A 438 7.41 -23.29 11.91
CA ILE A 438 8.45 -24.04 11.17
C ILE A 438 8.54 -25.49 11.66
N ALA A 439 8.65 -25.71 12.98
CA ALA A 439 8.81 -27.05 13.53
C ALA A 439 7.58 -27.94 13.30
N SER A 440 6.38 -27.40 13.51
CA SER A 440 5.13 -28.14 13.29
C SER A 440 4.88 -28.44 11.81
N PHE A 441 5.20 -27.50 10.90
CA PHE A 441 5.10 -27.71 9.46
C PHE A 441 6.07 -28.78 8.96
N LEU A 442 7.34 -28.73 9.40
CA LEU A 442 8.33 -29.77 9.08
C LEU A 442 7.95 -31.13 9.67
N ALA A 443 7.35 -31.17 10.86
CA ALA A 443 6.86 -32.41 11.46
C ALA A 443 5.68 -33.01 10.67
N ALA A 444 4.80 -32.18 10.09
CA ALA A 444 3.71 -32.63 9.22
C ALA A 444 4.26 -33.31 7.96
N LEU A 445 5.19 -32.64 7.27
CA LEU A 445 5.84 -33.16 6.07
C LEU A 445 6.64 -34.45 6.38
N ALA A 446 7.35 -34.49 7.50
CA ALA A 446 8.04 -35.68 7.97
C ALA A 446 7.06 -36.84 8.23
N THR A 447 5.93 -36.58 8.89
CA THR A 447 4.89 -37.58 9.15
C THR A 447 4.35 -38.16 7.85
N MET A 448 4.11 -37.32 6.84
CA MET A 448 3.66 -37.76 5.53
C MET A 448 4.73 -38.55 4.77
N ALA A 449 6.00 -38.14 4.84
CA ALA A 449 7.13 -38.88 4.29
C ALA A 449 7.26 -40.29 4.90
N LEU A 450 7.17 -40.38 6.23
CA LEU A 450 7.16 -41.66 6.95
C LEU A 450 5.91 -42.49 6.66
N ALA A 451 4.80 -41.87 6.28
CA ALA A 451 3.60 -42.56 5.82
C ALA A 451 3.74 -43.12 4.39
N GLY A 452 4.87 -42.92 3.72
CA GLY A 452 5.11 -43.40 2.36
C GLY A 452 4.73 -42.39 1.27
N ARG A 453 4.47 -41.13 1.62
CA ARG A 453 4.18 -40.07 0.63
C ARG A 453 5.48 -39.34 0.26
N PRO A 454 5.92 -39.40 -1.01
CA PRO A 454 7.10 -38.65 -1.42
C PRO A 454 6.80 -37.16 -1.31
N MET A 455 7.67 -36.43 -0.62
CA MET A 455 7.58 -34.98 -0.48
C MET A 455 8.60 -34.32 -1.40
N HIS A 456 8.23 -33.18 -1.97
CA HIS A 456 9.12 -32.33 -2.74
C HIS A 456 9.78 -31.31 -1.81
N TRP A 457 11.10 -31.23 -1.86
CA TRP A 457 11.85 -30.31 -1.02
C TRP A 457 12.47 -29.24 -1.90
N PRO A 458 12.26 -27.97 -1.55
CA PRO A 458 12.85 -26.92 -2.34
C PRO A 458 14.37 -26.89 -2.16
N ALA A 459 15.09 -26.83 -3.29
CA ALA A 459 16.51 -26.53 -3.28
C ALA A 459 16.78 -25.19 -2.58
N SER A 460 18.00 -24.98 -2.07
CA SER A 460 18.34 -23.76 -1.31
C SER A 460 18.18 -22.46 -2.11
N ASP A 461 18.20 -22.55 -3.45
CA ASP A 461 18.00 -21.45 -4.40
C ASP A 461 16.58 -21.41 -5.00
N SER A 462 15.68 -22.30 -4.57
CA SER A 462 14.33 -22.45 -5.13
C SER A 462 13.46 -21.20 -4.97
N PRO A 463 12.67 -20.81 -5.99
CA PRO A 463 11.70 -19.71 -5.93
C PRO A 463 10.63 -19.86 -4.83
N THR A 464 10.41 -21.08 -4.33
CA THR A 464 9.44 -21.35 -3.25
C THR A 464 9.87 -20.84 -1.88
N LEU A 465 11.17 -20.62 -1.66
CA LEU A 465 11.72 -19.97 -0.48
C LEU A 465 11.72 -18.45 -0.68
N THR A 466 11.55 -17.65 0.38
CA THR A 466 11.64 -16.20 0.25
C THR A 466 13.05 -15.77 -0.17
N GLU A 467 13.14 -14.65 -0.88
CA GLU A 467 14.44 -14.08 -1.29
C GLU A 467 15.35 -13.87 -0.07
N ALA A 468 14.81 -13.33 1.02
CA ALA A 468 15.56 -13.11 2.26
C ALA A 468 16.11 -14.41 2.87
N PHE A 469 15.35 -15.51 2.82
CA PHE A 469 15.80 -16.81 3.32
C PHE A 469 16.84 -17.47 2.41
N ARG A 470 16.72 -17.30 1.09
CA ARG A 470 17.72 -17.76 0.11
C ARG A 470 19.03 -17.01 0.20
N ALA A 471 18.97 -15.69 0.34
CA ALA A 471 20.13 -14.81 0.36
C ALA A 471 21.06 -15.08 1.56
N GLY A 472 20.54 -15.64 2.65
CA GLY A 472 21.32 -15.88 3.87
C GLY A 472 21.55 -14.59 4.68
N PRO A 473 22.28 -14.67 5.81
CA PRO A 473 22.37 -13.55 6.73
C PRO A 473 23.22 -12.42 6.15
N ILE A 474 22.84 -11.18 6.46
CA ILE A 474 23.57 -9.98 6.05
C ILE A 474 25.03 -10.04 6.56
N GLU A 475 25.24 -10.60 7.74
CA GLU A 475 26.53 -10.77 8.40
C GLU A 475 27.47 -11.71 7.64
N ALA A 476 26.95 -12.69 6.89
CA ALA A 476 27.79 -13.55 6.04
C ALA A 476 28.42 -12.76 4.87
N HIS A 477 27.81 -11.65 4.47
CA HIS A 477 28.22 -10.84 3.31
C HIS A 477 29.06 -9.62 3.72
N ARG A 478 29.12 -9.29 5.01
CA ARG A 478 30.01 -8.25 5.54
C ARG A 478 31.38 -8.85 5.83
N SER A 479 32.39 -8.47 5.05
CA SER A 479 33.79 -8.67 5.43
C SER A 479 34.10 -7.84 6.68
N GLN A 480 34.44 -8.49 7.79
CA GLN A 480 34.87 -7.81 9.01
C GLN A 480 36.07 -6.88 8.70
N PRO A 481 36.05 -5.60 9.12
CA PRO A 481 37.29 -4.90 9.36
C PRO A 481 37.91 -5.44 10.66
N PRO A 482 39.24 -5.53 10.78
CA PRO A 482 39.86 -5.92 12.04
C PRO A 482 39.57 -4.84 13.07
N ALA A 483 39.12 -5.26 14.25
CA ALA A 483 39.03 -4.41 15.42
C ALA A 483 40.45 -3.93 15.81
N GLN A 484 40.78 -2.67 15.55
CA GLN A 484 41.85 -1.97 16.26
C GLN A 484 41.75 -0.44 16.13
N ASP A 485 41.70 0.19 17.30
CA ASP A 485 42.01 1.56 17.68
C ASP A 485 42.14 2.66 16.61
N LEU A 486 41.29 3.67 16.79
CA LEU A 486 41.54 5.07 16.48
C LEU A 486 42.93 5.51 16.99
N LYS A 487 43.93 5.61 16.10
CA LYS A 487 44.95 6.68 16.12
C LYS A 487 45.89 6.62 14.90
N SER A 488 46.08 7.82 14.35
CA SER A 488 47.29 8.34 13.70
C SER A 488 47.39 8.33 12.15
N ARG A 489 47.29 9.57 11.64
CA ARG A 489 48.12 10.25 10.62
C ARG A 489 48.20 9.68 9.19
N ALA A 490 47.70 10.52 8.29
CA ALA A 490 47.91 10.53 6.85
C ALA A 490 49.39 10.52 6.42
N ARG A 491 49.70 9.75 5.34
CA ARG A 491 50.47 10.15 4.11
C ARG A 491 50.79 8.93 3.20
N PRO A 492 51.23 9.13 1.93
CA PRO A 492 50.44 8.97 0.70
C PRO A 492 50.74 7.67 -0.08
N LEU A 493 49.87 7.31 -1.03
CA LEU A 493 50.09 6.22 -1.98
C LEU A 493 51.22 6.56 -2.98
N PRO A 494 52.13 5.62 -3.31
CA PRO A 494 52.84 5.62 -4.57
C PRO A 494 52.08 4.80 -5.62
N SER A 495 52.01 5.42 -6.80
CA SER A 495 51.60 4.89 -8.09
C SER A 495 52.15 3.49 -8.43
N SER A 496 51.34 2.62 -9.03
CA SER A 496 51.55 2.18 -10.43
C SER A 496 50.69 0.98 -10.86
N SER A 497 50.38 1.02 -12.16
CA SER A 497 50.12 -0.06 -13.11
C SER A 497 48.70 -0.62 -13.25
N VAL A 498 48.13 -0.18 -14.37
CA VAL A 498 46.97 -0.66 -15.11
C VAL A 498 47.22 -2.07 -15.65
N ALA A 499 46.22 -2.94 -15.59
CA ALA A 499 46.03 -4.03 -16.55
C ALA A 499 44.55 -4.13 -16.93
N ALA A 500 44.31 -4.05 -18.24
CA ALA A 500 42.99 -4.00 -18.87
C ALA A 500 42.23 -5.34 -18.77
N ALA A 501 40.94 -5.29 -18.46
CA ALA A 501 40.01 -6.40 -18.59
C ALA A 501 39.18 -6.28 -19.88
N GLN A 502 39.05 -7.40 -20.59
CA GLN A 502 38.31 -7.56 -21.85
C GLN A 502 36.78 -7.56 -21.66
N PRO A 503 35.99 -7.30 -22.73
CA PRO A 503 34.55 -7.11 -22.62
C PRO A 503 33.81 -8.45 -22.49
N VAL A 504 32.94 -8.55 -21.49
CA VAL A 504 32.00 -9.68 -21.31
C VAL A 504 30.69 -9.32 -22.02
N HIS A 505 30.30 -10.14 -23.00
CA HIS A 505 29.01 -10.07 -23.68
C HIS A 505 27.87 -10.43 -22.72
N VAL A 506 26.92 -9.51 -22.52
CA VAL A 506 25.67 -9.75 -21.80
C VAL A 506 24.60 -10.18 -22.80
N VAL A 507 24.12 -11.42 -22.68
CA VAL A 507 22.92 -11.92 -23.36
C VAL A 507 21.70 -11.48 -22.55
N GLN A 508 20.97 -10.48 -23.03
CA GLN A 508 19.67 -10.10 -22.49
C GLN A 508 18.61 -11.10 -22.94
N ALA A 509 18.04 -11.87 -22.01
CA ALA A 509 16.81 -12.62 -22.21
C ALA A 509 15.61 -11.75 -21.81
N SER A 510 14.88 -11.23 -22.78
CA SER A 510 13.60 -10.55 -22.60
C SER A 510 12.49 -11.59 -22.33
N ARG A 511 11.85 -11.55 -21.15
CA ARG A 511 10.57 -12.24 -20.92
C ARG A 511 9.42 -11.28 -21.21
N SER A 512 8.65 -11.52 -22.28
CA SER A 512 7.34 -10.91 -22.48
C SER A 512 6.28 -11.72 -21.76
N THR A 513 5.47 -11.07 -20.93
CA THR A 513 4.21 -11.62 -20.43
C THR A 513 3.19 -11.63 -21.57
N ALA A 514 2.93 -12.78 -22.19
CA ALA A 514 1.85 -12.93 -23.15
C ALA A 514 0.52 -13.10 -22.40
N THR A 515 -0.42 -12.18 -22.58
CA THR A 515 -1.83 -12.36 -22.21
C THR A 515 -2.50 -13.32 -23.19
N ASP A 516 -3.34 -14.21 -22.67
CA ASP A 516 -4.13 -15.17 -23.46
C ASP A 516 -5.03 -14.44 -24.49
N PRO A 517 -4.93 -14.73 -25.80
CA PRO A 517 -5.73 -14.12 -26.85
C PRO A 517 -7.25 -14.33 -26.69
N GLU A 518 -7.68 -15.46 -26.12
CA GLU A 518 -9.11 -15.75 -25.91
C GLU A 518 -9.69 -14.87 -24.80
N LEU A 519 -8.93 -14.68 -23.72
CA LEU A 519 -9.28 -13.77 -22.63
C LEU A 519 -9.35 -12.31 -23.10
N ALA A 520 -8.47 -11.90 -24.00
CA ALA A 520 -8.50 -10.56 -24.59
C ALA A 520 -9.73 -10.34 -25.48
N ALA A 521 -10.11 -11.36 -26.27
CA ALA A 521 -11.31 -11.30 -27.12
C ALA A 521 -12.61 -11.26 -26.29
N GLN A 522 -12.68 -12.05 -25.22
CA GLN A 522 -13.85 -12.06 -24.32
C GLN A 522 -14.01 -10.71 -23.60
N LYS A 523 -12.92 -10.14 -23.07
CA LYS A 523 -12.93 -8.81 -22.45
C LYS A 523 -13.39 -7.70 -23.41
N ALA A 524 -13.07 -7.82 -24.70
CA ALA A 524 -13.54 -6.87 -25.71
C ALA A 524 -15.06 -6.98 -25.94
N LYS A 525 -15.63 -8.19 -25.95
CA LYS A 525 -17.08 -8.39 -26.06
C LYS A 525 -17.82 -7.86 -24.84
N ASP A 526 -17.32 -8.15 -23.65
CA ASP A 526 -17.93 -7.74 -22.39
C ASP A 526 -17.91 -6.22 -22.23
N ALA A 527 -16.81 -5.57 -22.61
CA ALA A 527 -16.75 -4.11 -22.62
C ALA A 527 -17.70 -3.48 -23.65
N TYR A 528 -17.89 -4.08 -24.83
CA TYR A 528 -18.79 -3.57 -25.86
C TYR A 528 -20.24 -3.62 -25.42
N LEU A 529 -20.65 -4.77 -24.90
CA LEU A 529 -22.00 -4.93 -24.39
C LEU A 529 -22.24 -4.08 -23.16
N GLY A 530 -21.26 -4.02 -22.25
CA GLY A 530 -21.32 -3.13 -21.10
C GLY A 530 -21.63 -1.70 -21.48
N ASP A 531 -20.97 -1.17 -22.52
CA ASP A 531 -21.21 0.20 -23.01
C ASP A 531 -22.61 0.40 -23.61
N ARG A 532 -23.13 -0.59 -24.35
CA ARG A 532 -24.45 -0.51 -25.01
C ARG A 532 -25.58 -0.67 -24.01
N ILE A 533 -25.40 -1.53 -23.03
CA ILE A 533 -26.39 -1.81 -22.00
C ILE A 533 -26.44 -0.65 -20.99
N ALA A 534 -25.29 -0.14 -20.56
CA ALA A 534 -25.21 1.04 -19.70
C ALA A 534 -25.97 2.24 -20.25
N ALA A 535 -25.90 2.45 -21.58
CA ALA A 535 -26.62 3.53 -22.25
C ALA A 535 -28.16 3.38 -22.19
N LEU A 536 -28.66 2.16 -22.00
CA LEU A 536 -30.10 1.85 -21.99
C LEU A 536 -30.67 1.71 -20.57
N CYS A 537 -29.89 1.27 -19.60
CA CYS A 537 -30.34 1.06 -18.21
C CYS A 537 -29.84 2.10 -17.20
N GLY A 538 -28.84 2.92 -17.56
CA GLY A 538 -28.27 3.94 -16.67
C GLY A 538 -27.28 3.41 -15.61
N TYR A 539 -27.03 2.10 -15.56
CA TYR A 539 -25.97 1.53 -14.74
C TYR A 539 -24.59 1.76 -15.38
N PRO A 540 -23.50 1.92 -14.60
CA PRO A 540 -22.16 2.01 -15.17
C PRO A 540 -21.79 0.73 -15.95
N ALA A 541 -21.07 0.86 -17.08
CA ALA A 541 -20.74 -0.25 -17.98
C ALA A 541 -20.01 -1.42 -17.30
N ARG A 542 -19.20 -1.13 -16.27
CA ARG A 542 -18.53 -2.15 -15.43
C ARG A 542 -19.47 -3.01 -14.58
N PHE A 543 -20.76 -2.66 -14.50
CA PHE A 543 -21.78 -3.48 -13.83
C PHE A 543 -22.70 -4.17 -14.85
N CYS A 544 -22.47 -3.96 -16.15
CA CYS A 544 -23.31 -4.44 -17.25
C CYS A 544 -22.58 -5.54 -18.04
N HIS A 545 -22.00 -6.53 -17.37
CA HIS A 545 -21.29 -7.65 -18.02
C HIS A 545 -21.57 -8.97 -17.30
N GLY A 546 -21.17 -10.09 -17.91
CA GLY A 546 -21.33 -11.41 -17.31
C GLY A 546 -22.80 -11.81 -17.10
N MET A 547 -23.08 -12.53 -16.02
CA MET A 547 -24.40 -13.14 -15.75
C MET A 547 -25.46 -12.14 -15.27
N VAL A 548 -25.23 -10.84 -15.39
CA VAL A 548 -26.18 -9.81 -14.99
C VAL A 548 -27.45 -9.90 -15.85
N ASN A 549 -28.61 -10.10 -15.19
CA ASN A 549 -29.89 -10.24 -15.87
C ASN A 549 -30.39 -8.90 -16.44
N LEU A 550 -30.76 -8.86 -17.72
CA LEU A 550 -31.20 -7.64 -18.41
C LEU A 550 -32.49 -7.05 -17.80
N ARG A 551 -33.42 -7.92 -17.37
CA ARG A 551 -34.74 -7.52 -16.85
C ARG A 551 -34.73 -7.33 -15.34
N ILE A 552 -34.42 -8.40 -14.61
CA ILE A 552 -34.50 -8.43 -13.14
C ILE A 552 -33.29 -7.74 -12.52
N GLY A 553 -32.12 -7.81 -13.15
CA GLY A 553 -30.88 -7.20 -12.66
C GLY A 553 -30.73 -5.73 -13.04
N LEU A 554 -30.94 -5.39 -14.32
CA LEU A 554 -30.74 -4.03 -14.85
C LEU A 554 -32.04 -3.24 -15.05
N GLY A 555 -33.20 -3.83 -14.78
CA GLY A 555 -34.49 -3.14 -14.89
C GLY A 555 -34.88 -2.77 -16.33
N MET A 556 -34.28 -3.38 -17.36
CA MET A 556 -34.55 -3.00 -18.74
C MET A 556 -35.94 -3.44 -19.18
N SER A 557 -36.67 -2.53 -19.84
CA SER A 557 -37.95 -2.84 -20.48
C SER A 557 -37.76 -3.71 -21.73
N GLU A 558 -38.79 -4.45 -22.13
CA GLU A 558 -38.77 -5.24 -23.38
C GLU A 558 -38.41 -4.39 -24.61
N THR A 559 -38.81 -3.12 -24.63
CA THR A 559 -38.46 -2.18 -25.70
C THR A 559 -36.97 -1.82 -25.69
N ALA A 560 -36.36 -1.66 -24.50
CA ALA A 560 -34.92 -1.39 -24.38
C ALA A 560 -34.08 -2.63 -24.77
N ILE A 561 -34.54 -3.83 -24.42
CA ILE A 561 -33.88 -5.09 -24.79
C ILE A 561 -33.97 -5.33 -26.31
N ALA A 562 -35.14 -5.09 -26.91
CA ALA A 562 -35.28 -5.16 -28.37
C ALA A 562 -34.36 -4.14 -29.08
N SER A 563 -34.25 -2.92 -28.54
CA SER A 563 -33.32 -1.90 -29.04
C SER A 563 -31.86 -2.32 -28.92
N LEU A 564 -31.48 -2.98 -27.83
CA LEU A 564 -30.13 -3.53 -27.64
C LEU A 564 -29.80 -4.55 -28.72
N PHE A 565 -30.69 -5.52 -28.96
CA PHE A 565 -30.47 -6.55 -29.97
C PHE A 565 -30.36 -5.98 -31.38
N GLN A 566 -31.24 -5.04 -31.72
CA GLN A 566 -31.18 -4.35 -33.02
C GLN A 566 -29.87 -3.58 -33.20
N THR A 567 -29.39 -2.91 -32.15
CA THR A 567 -28.14 -2.16 -32.18
C THR A 567 -26.95 -3.10 -32.36
N VAL A 568 -26.89 -4.18 -31.60
CA VAL A 568 -25.81 -5.18 -31.69
C VAL A 568 -25.80 -5.86 -33.08
N ALA A 569 -26.95 -6.26 -33.62
CA ALA A 569 -27.03 -6.84 -34.97
C ALA A 569 -26.59 -5.86 -36.08
N SER A 570 -26.76 -4.55 -35.86
CA SER A 570 -26.40 -3.54 -36.85
C SER A 570 -24.92 -3.12 -36.80
N GLU A 571 -24.28 -3.26 -35.65
CA GLU A 571 -22.93 -2.75 -35.41
C GLU A 571 -21.88 -3.85 -35.33
N ALA A 572 -22.20 -4.98 -34.71
CA ALA A 572 -21.25 -6.06 -34.42
C ALA A 572 -21.40 -7.22 -35.41
N THR A 573 -20.36 -8.06 -35.54
CA THR A 573 -20.48 -9.32 -36.26
C THR A 573 -21.14 -10.33 -35.32
N THR A 574 -22.36 -10.75 -35.65
CA THR A 574 -23.14 -11.69 -34.85
C THR A 574 -23.20 -13.07 -35.50
N ASP A 575 -23.41 -14.10 -34.69
CA ASP A 575 -23.60 -15.47 -35.16
C ASP A 575 -25.06 -15.66 -35.62
N SER A 576 -25.24 -16.00 -36.91
CA SER A 576 -26.55 -16.19 -37.52
C SER A 576 -27.27 -17.46 -37.07
N GLU A 577 -26.57 -18.42 -36.45
CA GLU A 577 -27.18 -19.65 -35.92
C GLU A 577 -27.64 -19.52 -34.45
N THR A 578 -27.24 -18.45 -33.77
CA THR A 578 -27.58 -18.20 -32.36
C THR A 578 -28.86 -17.36 -32.23
N ASP A 579 -29.90 -17.92 -31.57
CA ASP A 579 -31.15 -17.21 -31.26
C ASP A 579 -31.00 -16.32 -30.01
N VAL A 580 -30.87 -15.01 -30.21
CA VAL A 580 -30.74 -14.02 -29.12
C VAL A 580 -32.09 -13.64 -28.49
N SER A 581 -33.23 -14.00 -29.09
CA SER A 581 -34.53 -13.56 -28.59
C SER A 581 -34.86 -14.10 -27.18
N GLY A 582 -34.23 -15.22 -26.81
CA GLY A 582 -34.28 -15.82 -25.47
C GLY A 582 -33.24 -15.32 -24.47
N ALA A 583 -32.37 -14.37 -24.82
CA ALA A 583 -31.29 -13.92 -23.94
C ALA A 583 -31.84 -13.26 -22.66
N THR A 584 -31.34 -13.74 -21.51
CA THR A 584 -31.76 -13.25 -20.19
C THR A 584 -30.67 -12.45 -19.49
N THR A 585 -29.41 -12.73 -19.78
CA THR A 585 -28.23 -12.09 -19.19
C THR A 585 -27.37 -11.37 -20.23
N VAL A 586 -26.46 -10.50 -19.78
CA VAL A 586 -25.49 -9.85 -20.67
C VAL A 586 -24.58 -10.88 -21.36
N ALA A 587 -24.17 -11.92 -20.65
CA ALA A 587 -23.35 -13.01 -21.18
C ALA A 587 -24.04 -13.74 -22.35
N ASP A 588 -25.36 -13.94 -22.27
CA ASP A 588 -26.13 -14.55 -23.37
C ASP A 588 -26.03 -13.70 -24.66
N VAL A 589 -26.09 -12.37 -24.52
CA VAL A 589 -25.91 -11.45 -25.65
C VAL A 589 -24.45 -11.43 -26.12
N ALA A 590 -23.48 -11.63 -25.21
CA ALA A 590 -22.05 -11.68 -25.54
C ALA A 590 -21.68 -12.91 -26.37
N ARG A 591 -22.32 -14.05 -26.12
CA ARG A 591 -22.16 -15.27 -26.93
C ARG A 591 -22.66 -15.09 -28.37
N TRP A 592 -23.71 -14.30 -28.56
CA TRP A 592 -24.23 -13.97 -29.89
C TRP A 592 -23.25 -13.11 -30.72
N ILE A 593 -22.32 -12.41 -30.07
CA ILE A 593 -21.32 -11.57 -30.73
C ILE A 593 -20.08 -12.41 -31.07
N VAL A 594 -19.83 -12.60 -32.35
CA VAL A 594 -18.58 -13.21 -32.85
C VAL A 594 -17.43 -12.23 -32.65
N GLN A 595 -17.63 -10.98 -33.07
CA GLN A 595 -16.64 -9.92 -32.93
C GLN A 595 -17.32 -8.55 -32.72
N PRO A 596 -16.90 -7.76 -31.72
CA PRO A 596 -17.36 -6.38 -31.57
C PRO A 596 -17.05 -5.53 -32.81
N PRO A 597 -17.76 -4.41 -33.01
CA PRO A 597 -17.53 -3.54 -34.17
C PRO A 597 -16.08 -3.07 -34.22
N SER A 598 -15.43 -3.15 -35.38
CA SER A 598 -14.03 -2.71 -35.54
C SER A 598 -13.83 -1.20 -35.30
N ALA A 599 -14.92 -0.42 -35.35
CA ALA A 599 -14.95 1.01 -35.05
C ALA A 599 -15.30 1.32 -33.58
N TRP A 600 -15.67 0.31 -32.78
CA TRP A 600 -15.97 0.47 -31.36
C TRP A 600 -14.70 0.28 -30.52
N ALA A 601 -14.56 1.10 -29.48
CA ALA A 601 -13.54 0.98 -28.46
C ALA A 601 -14.20 1.16 -27.06
N PRO A 602 -13.72 0.45 -26.02
CA PRO A 602 -14.32 0.48 -24.68
C PRO A 602 -14.42 1.89 -24.10
N LYS A 603 -15.61 2.35 -23.68
CA LYS A 603 -15.73 3.65 -23.00
C LYS A 603 -15.06 3.65 -21.62
N THR A 604 -14.93 2.48 -20.99
CA THR A 604 -14.18 2.29 -19.72
C THR A 604 -12.68 2.11 -19.94
N SER A 605 -12.22 2.06 -21.19
CA SER A 605 -10.81 2.04 -21.58
C SER A 605 -10.61 2.71 -22.95
N MET A 606 -10.90 4.01 -22.99
CA MET A 606 -10.33 4.94 -23.98
C MET A 606 -9.70 6.08 -23.15
N SER A 607 -8.38 6.31 -23.12
CA SER A 607 -7.40 6.11 -24.18
C SER A 607 -7.97 6.48 -25.54
N ARG A 608 -8.23 7.79 -25.69
CA ARG A 608 -8.38 8.45 -26.98
C ARG A 608 -7.12 8.17 -27.82
N ILE A 609 -7.24 7.30 -28.81
CA ILE A 609 -6.40 7.39 -30.02
C ILE A 609 -7.34 7.76 -31.15
N ALA A 610 -7.48 9.05 -31.40
CA ALA A 610 -8.05 9.54 -32.64
C ALA A 610 -6.97 9.53 -33.73
N SER A 611 -7.11 8.57 -34.64
CA SER A 611 -6.83 8.67 -36.08
C SER A 611 -5.74 9.66 -36.54
N HIS A 612 -4.54 9.16 -36.81
CA HIS A 612 -3.71 9.65 -37.92
C HIS A 612 -3.41 8.49 -38.88
N SER A 613 -3.84 8.68 -40.11
CA SER A 613 -3.65 7.80 -41.26
C SER A 613 -2.16 7.57 -41.54
N ALA A 614 -1.70 6.33 -41.50
CA ALA A 614 -0.51 5.91 -42.21
C ALA A 614 -0.72 4.47 -42.71
N GLN A 615 -0.63 4.30 -44.02
CA GLN A 615 -0.75 3.04 -44.73
C GLN A 615 0.35 2.04 -44.32
N GLY A 616 0.00 0.76 -44.46
CA GLY A 616 0.70 -0.43 -43.98
C GLY A 616 2.22 -0.44 -44.02
N GLN A 617 2.81 -0.99 -42.96
CA GLN A 617 3.92 -1.94 -43.02
C GLN A 617 4.08 -2.66 -41.66
N SER A 618 4.19 -3.97 -41.71
CA SER A 618 4.45 -4.86 -40.57
C SER A 618 5.92 -4.76 -40.13
N VAL A 619 6.19 -4.33 -38.89
CA VAL A 619 7.52 -4.46 -38.26
C VAL A 619 7.34 -4.81 -36.78
N GLY A 620 8.09 -5.81 -36.29
CA GLY A 620 8.01 -6.33 -34.93
C GLY A 620 8.21 -5.25 -33.86
N LEU A 621 7.34 -5.26 -32.83
CA LEU A 621 7.35 -4.23 -31.79
C LEU A 621 8.20 -4.68 -30.59
N VAL A 622 9.33 -3.98 -30.43
CA VAL A 622 10.03 -3.83 -29.16
C VAL A 622 9.07 -3.21 -28.16
N HIS A 623 8.83 -3.85 -27.01
CA HIS A 623 7.95 -3.32 -25.97
C HIS A 623 8.64 -2.11 -25.31
N ASP A 624 8.32 -0.89 -25.74
CA ASP A 624 8.83 0.34 -25.14
C ASP A 624 8.08 0.63 -23.82
N PRO A 625 8.71 0.48 -22.64
CA PRO A 625 8.05 0.71 -21.36
C PRO A 625 7.61 2.18 -21.17
N MET A 626 8.17 3.10 -21.96
CA MET A 626 7.79 4.52 -21.95
C MET A 626 6.71 4.86 -22.97
N ALA A 627 6.19 3.90 -23.75
CA ALA A 627 5.19 4.18 -24.78
C ALA A 627 3.95 4.89 -24.22
N ARG A 628 3.42 4.42 -23.07
CA ARG A 628 2.27 5.06 -22.40
C ARG A 628 2.62 6.46 -21.90
N ARG A 629 3.76 6.61 -21.23
CA ARG A 629 4.27 7.90 -20.72
C ARG A 629 4.45 8.93 -21.84
N ARG A 630 4.88 8.51 -23.05
CA ARG A 630 5.04 9.42 -24.19
C ARG A 630 3.73 9.71 -24.93
N ALA A 631 2.80 8.76 -24.94
CA ALA A 631 1.48 8.96 -25.54
C ALA A 631 0.59 9.89 -24.69
N ASP A 632 0.70 9.78 -23.36
CA ASP A 632 -0.05 10.59 -22.41
C ASP A 632 0.88 11.08 -21.28
N PRO A 633 1.65 12.16 -21.55
CA PRO A 633 2.65 12.66 -20.61
C PRO A 633 2.01 13.22 -19.34
N PHE A 634 2.74 13.19 -18.22
CA PHE A 634 2.31 13.90 -17.02
C PHE A 634 2.79 15.32 -17.13
N VAL A 635 1.88 16.23 -16.88
CA VAL A 635 2.00 17.63 -17.17
C VAL A 635 1.58 18.44 -15.97
N VAL A 636 2.19 19.61 -15.82
CA VAL A 636 1.81 20.60 -14.82
C VAL A 636 0.90 21.61 -15.49
N THR A 637 -0.33 21.74 -14.98
CA THR A 637 -1.38 22.56 -15.61
C THR A 637 -1.81 23.75 -14.76
N GLY A 638 -1.58 23.69 -13.45
CA GLY A 638 -1.89 24.75 -12.50
C GLY A 638 -0.71 25.01 -11.58
N VAL A 639 -0.39 26.28 -11.38
CA VAL A 639 0.63 26.74 -10.43
C VAL A 639 0.09 27.96 -9.69
N SER A 640 0.34 28.00 -8.38
CA SER A 640 0.09 29.18 -7.56
C SER A 640 1.29 29.50 -6.67
N LEU A 641 1.38 30.76 -6.26
CA LEU A 641 2.47 31.25 -5.44
C LEU A 641 1.95 32.36 -4.53
N GLY A 642 2.30 32.27 -3.25
CA GLY A 642 2.17 33.32 -2.25
C GLY A 642 3.55 33.64 -1.68
N LEU A 643 3.89 34.92 -1.60
CA LEU A 643 5.20 35.40 -1.21
C LEU A 643 5.15 36.19 0.11
N PRO A 644 6.28 36.28 0.83
CA PRO A 644 6.42 37.24 1.90
C PRO A 644 6.48 38.68 1.34
N GLY A 645 6.28 39.65 2.22
CA GLY A 645 6.38 41.08 1.93
C GLY A 645 5.37 41.60 0.91
N GLY A 646 5.35 42.92 0.74
CA GLY A 646 4.31 43.60 -0.05
C GLY A 646 2.99 43.71 0.70
N GLU A 647 1.93 44.14 0.01
CA GLU A 647 0.63 44.41 0.63
C GLU A 647 -0.13 43.13 1.01
N GLN A 648 -0.08 42.10 0.16
CA GLN A 648 -0.82 40.84 0.33
C GLN A 648 0.06 39.64 -0.02
N VAL A 649 -0.21 38.49 0.63
CA VAL A 649 0.54 37.23 0.38
C VAL A 649 0.28 36.69 -1.03
N PHE A 650 -0.99 36.63 -1.44
CA PHE A 650 -1.40 36.17 -2.77
C PHE A 650 -1.86 37.35 -3.62
N ASN A 651 -1.05 37.74 -4.60
CA ASN A 651 -1.36 38.82 -5.54
C ASN A 651 -1.17 38.32 -6.99
N GLU A 652 -1.90 38.88 -7.95
CA GLU A 652 -1.74 38.54 -9.38
C GLU A 652 -0.31 38.82 -9.91
N ASP A 653 0.36 39.83 -9.35
CA ASP A 653 1.70 40.28 -9.77
C ASP A 653 2.85 39.51 -9.07
N THR A 654 2.53 38.53 -8.21
CA THR A 654 3.50 37.82 -7.36
C THR A 654 4.70 37.24 -8.13
N PHE A 655 4.46 36.56 -9.26
CA PHE A 655 5.55 36.01 -10.08
C PHE A 655 6.39 37.11 -10.75
N GLU A 656 5.75 38.19 -11.17
CA GLU A 656 6.40 39.28 -11.88
C GLU A 656 7.30 40.11 -10.96
N ARG A 657 6.93 40.25 -9.69
CA ARG A 657 7.81 40.81 -8.64
C ARG A 657 9.14 40.08 -8.58
N LEU A 658 9.13 38.74 -8.62
CA LEU A 658 10.35 37.94 -8.64
C LEU A 658 11.15 38.15 -9.93
N VAL A 659 10.48 38.17 -11.09
CA VAL A 659 11.14 38.41 -12.39
C VAL A 659 11.83 39.79 -12.42
N ARG A 660 11.23 40.80 -11.79
CA ARG A 660 11.82 42.15 -11.65
C ARG A 660 12.91 42.24 -10.58
N GLY A 661 13.09 41.19 -9.76
CA GLY A 661 14.07 41.18 -8.67
C GLY A 661 13.67 42.08 -7.51
N GLU A 662 12.38 42.22 -7.23
CA GLU A 662 11.90 42.99 -6.08
C GLU A 662 12.15 42.20 -4.78
N THR A 663 12.69 42.88 -3.77
CA THR A 663 12.90 42.27 -2.46
C THR A 663 11.58 42.12 -1.70
N CYS A 664 11.38 40.93 -1.14
CA CYS A 664 10.33 40.59 -0.19
C CYS A 664 10.86 40.52 1.25
N ILE A 665 12.15 40.81 1.46
CA ILE A 665 12.81 40.82 2.76
C ILE A 665 12.76 42.23 3.35
N SER A 666 12.43 42.33 4.62
CA SER A 666 12.49 43.56 5.41
C SER A 666 13.22 43.34 6.73
N GLU A 667 13.66 44.43 7.36
CA GLU A 667 14.12 44.38 8.74
C GLU A 667 12.94 44.05 9.67
N VAL A 668 13.15 43.12 10.60
CA VAL A 668 12.12 42.79 11.61
C VAL A 668 12.05 43.89 12.66
N THR A 669 10.93 43.96 13.38
CA THR A 669 10.73 44.97 14.43
C THR A 669 11.70 44.75 15.61
N ASP A 670 11.97 45.81 16.37
CA ASP A 670 12.82 45.69 17.57
C ASP A 670 12.22 44.74 18.63
N GLU A 671 10.90 44.58 18.66
CA GLU A 671 10.23 43.56 19.49
C GLU A 671 10.64 42.14 19.07
N TYR A 672 10.63 41.84 17.77
CA TYR A 672 11.09 40.55 17.23
C TYR A 672 12.55 40.29 17.54
N LYS A 673 13.41 41.32 17.47
CA LYS A 673 14.83 41.24 17.84
C LYS A 673 14.98 40.98 19.34
N GLN A 674 14.25 41.71 20.18
CA GLN A 674 14.32 41.56 21.62
C GLN A 674 13.91 40.16 22.08
N ARG A 675 12.86 39.59 21.51
CA ARG A 675 12.42 38.22 21.82
C ARG A 675 13.48 37.15 21.53
N LEU A 676 14.32 37.35 20.52
CA LEU A 676 15.46 36.48 20.25
C LEU A 676 16.58 36.68 21.27
N LEU A 677 16.89 37.93 21.61
CA LEU A 677 17.94 38.26 22.57
C LEU A 677 17.61 37.72 23.97
N ASP A 678 16.35 37.80 24.38
CA ASP A 678 15.84 37.31 25.67
C ASP A 678 16.00 35.78 25.85
N LYS A 679 16.16 35.02 24.76
CA LYS A 679 16.44 33.57 24.80
C LYS A 679 17.86 33.24 25.25
N ASN A 680 18.75 34.23 25.42
CA ASN A 680 20.15 34.04 25.82
C ASN A 680 20.89 33.05 24.90
N ILE A 681 20.76 33.25 23.59
CA ILE A 681 21.29 32.34 22.57
C ILE A 681 22.83 32.30 22.63
N VAL A 682 23.40 31.09 22.66
CA VAL A 682 24.81 30.85 22.36
C VAL A 682 24.90 30.41 20.90
N ARG A 683 25.58 31.21 20.08
CA ARG A 683 25.66 31.00 18.63
C ARG A 683 26.99 30.41 18.21
N LEU A 684 26.93 29.51 17.23
CA LEU A 684 28.09 29.02 16.51
C LEU A 684 28.56 30.09 15.50
N ILE A 685 29.79 30.56 15.65
CA ILE A 685 30.47 31.42 14.67
C ILE A 685 31.47 30.59 13.90
N LYS A 686 31.31 30.53 12.58
CA LYS A 686 32.20 29.80 11.67
C LYS A 686 33.17 30.76 11.02
N GLY A 687 34.45 30.66 11.37
CA GLY A 687 35.52 31.42 10.74
C GLY A 687 35.76 30.96 9.30
N ARG A 688 36.28 31.85 8.45
CA ARG A 688 36.61 31.53 7.05
C ARG A 688 37.74 30.49 6.92
N ASP A 689 38.57 30.36 7.96
CA ASP A 689 39.61 29.33 8.07
C ASP A 689 39.06 27.96 8.51
N GLY A 690 37.76 27.86 8.80
CA GLY A 690 37.10 26.66 9.32
C GLY A 690 37.14 26.53 10.84
N SER A 691 37.63 27.54 11.57
CA SER A 691 37.47 27.59 13.03
C SER A 691 36.00 27.72 13.42
N VAL A 692 35.64 27.16 14.58
CA VAL A 692 34.27 27.24 15.12
C VAL A 692 34.37 27.76 16.55
N ASN A 693 33.77 28.92 16.78
CA ASN A 693 33.67 29.55 18.11
C ASN A 693 32.20 29.55 18.57
N MET A 694 32.01 29.64 19.88
CA MET A 694 30.69 29.74 20.51
C MET A 694 30.65 31.06 21.27
N ASP A 695 29.85 32.00 20.80
CA ASP A 695 29.72 33.32 21.42
C ASP A 695 28.28 33.54 21.86
N GLN A 696 28.09 34.16 23.02
CA GLN A 696 26.77 34.54 23.48
C GLN A 696 26.27 35.76 22.67
N ALA A 697 25.04 35.72 22.19
CA ALA A 697 24.37 36.88 21.62
C ALA A 697 24.04 37.88 22.73
N THR A 698 24.57 39.11 22.62
CA THR A 698 24.37 40.16 23.65
C THR A 698 23.80 41.46 23.07
N THR A 699 23.83 41.61 21.75
CA THR A 699 23.29 42.77 21.03
C THR A 699 22.44 42.33 19.83
N PHE A 700 21.64 43.24 19.26
CA PHE A 700 20.84 42.95 18.07
C PHE A 700 21.68 42.54 16.85
N GLY A 701 22.92 43.03 16.75
CA GLY A 701 23.84 42.63 15.67
C GLY A 701 24.27 41.15 15.73
N ASP A 702 24.04 40.48 16.87
CA ASP A 702 24.39 39.08 17.07
C ASP A 702 23.31 38.09 16.64
N ILE A 703 22.10 38.59 16.33
CA ILE A 703 20.91 37.78 16.00
C ILE A 703 20.37 38.12 14.60
N PRO A 704 19.49 37.28 14.02
CA PRO A 704 18.82 37.60 12.78
C PRO A 704 18.05 38.92 12.85
N GLN A 705 18.30 39.81 11.89
CA GLN A 705 17.66 41.13 11.81
C GLN A 705 16.74 41.28 10.59
N LEU A 706 16.83 40.38 9.62
CA LEU A 706 16.06 40.39 8.39
C LEU A 706 15.18 39.14 8.31
N ALA A 707 13.99 39.28 7.72
CA ALA A 707 13.11 38.16 7.40
C ALA A 707 12.18 38.49 6.23
N GLY A 708 11.76 37.46 5.50
CA GLY A 708 10.60 37.55 4.62
C GLY A 708 9.33 37.35 5.44
N VAL A 709 8.71 38.44 5.89
CA VAL A 709 7.54 38.42 6.78
C VAL A 709 6.23 38.40 6.00
N LYS A 710 5.20 37.73 6.53
CA LYS A 710 3.87 37.66 5.93
C LYS A 710 3.23 39.04 5.74
N GLY A 711 2.71 39.32 4.54
CA GLY A 711 1.86 40.49 4.27
C GLY A 711 0.41 40.31 4.80
N ALA A 712 -0.53 41.12 4.33
CA ALA A 712 -1.94 40.90 4.63
C ALA A 712 -2.42 39.55 4.04
N PHE A 713 -3.20 38.81 4.83
CA PHE A 713 -3.78 37.54 4.43
C PHE A 713 -4.97 37.21 5.32
N ASP A 714 -6.16 37.16 4.73
CA ASP A 714 -7.38 36.71 5.39
C ASP A 714 -8.14 35.73 4.48
N LEU A 715 -8.13 34.46 4.87
CA LEU A 715 -8.73 33.39 4.09
C LEU A 715 -10.27 33.46 4.05
N ALA A 716 -10.91 34.10 5.03
CA ALA A 716 -12.35 34.30 5.02
C ALA A 716 -12.73 35.41 4.02
N GLU A 717 -12.04 36.54 4.07
CA GLU A 717 -12.33 37.69 3.19
C GLU A 717 -11.91 37.41 1.73
N GLU A 718 -10.73 36.83 1.52
CA GLU A 718 -10.17 36.65 0.18
C GLU A 718 -10.70 35.41 -0.55
N PHE A 719 -11.05 34.36 0.20
CA PHE A 719 -11.47 33.06 -0.34
C PHE A 719 -12.86 32.60 0.12
N GLY A 720 -13.60 33.39 0.87
CA GLY A 720 -14.97 33.06 1.30
C GLY A 720 -15.06 31.76 2.09
N ILE A 721 -14.02 31.43 2.88
CA ILE A 721 -14.02 30.24 3.75
C ILE A 721 -14.62 30.60 5.12
N ASP A 722 -15.47 29.74 5.67
CA ASP A 722 -16.15 30.00 6.95
C ASP A 722 -15.13 30.28 8.07
N PRO A 723 -15.17 31.48 8.69
CA PRO A 723 -14.28 31.84 9.81
C PRO A 723 -14.26 30.80 10.94
N LYS A 724 -15.37 30.09 11.17
CA LYS A 724 -15.45 29.06 12.23
C LYS A 724 -14.54 27.89 11.98
N VAL A 725 -14.35 27.51 10.71
CA VAL A 725 -13.48 26.39 10.33
C VAL A 725 -12.01 26.85 10.36
N ILE A 726 -11.74 28.07 9.89
CA ILE A 726 -10.39 28.69 9.92
C ILE A 726 -9.82 28.71 11.33
N LEU A 727 -10.65 28.97 12.35
CA LEU A 727 -10.22 28.94 13.76
C LEU A 727 -9.63 27.59 14.20
N ALA A 728 -9.93 26.49 13.52
CA ALA A 728 -9.37 25.17 13.81
C ALA A 728 -8.08 24.86 13.02
N TRP A 729 -7.60 25.79 12.19
CA TRP A 729 -6.46 25.57 11.30
C TRP A 729 -5.22 26.36 11.75
N ASP A 730 -4.06 25.72 11.60
CA ASP A 730 -2.76 26.39 11.65
C ASP A 730 -2.56 27.33 10.46
N ILE A 731 -1.69 28.33 10.60
CA ILE A 731 -1.38 29.27 9.50
C ILE A 731 -0.85 28.54 8.26
N THR A 732 -0.10 27.46 8.46
CA THR A 732 0.43 26.63 7.37
C THR A 732 -0.68 25.99 6.55
N THR A 733 -1.71 25.45 7.21
CA THR A 733 -2.91 24.93 6.52
C THR A 733 -3.63 26.05 5.78
N GLN A 734 -3.80 27.22 6.41
CA GLN A 734 -4.54 28.33 5.80
C GLN A 734 -3.87 28.82 4.51
N LEU A 735 -2.55 29.03 4.55
CA LEU A 735 -1.74 29.38 3.39
C LEU A 735 -1.79 28.29 2.31
N GLY A 736 -1.67 27.02 2.71
CA GLY A 736 -1.77 25.88 1.79
C GLY A 736 -3.15 25.77 1.13
N MET A 737 -4.23 26.07 1.86
CA MET A 737 -5.59 26.10 1.33
C MET A 737 -5.75 27.13 0.21
N ALA A 738 -5.34 28.38 0.46
CA ALA A 738 -5.35 29.44 -0.55
C ALA A 738 -4.54 29.05 -1.79
N ALA A 739 -3.29 28.58 -1.59
CA ALA A 739 -2.45 28.13 -2.69
C ALA A 739 -3.10 27.00 -3.50
N GLY A 740 -3.63 25.96 -2.85
CA GLY A 740 -4.28 24.84 -3.51
C GLY A 740 -5.49 25.27 -4.36
N LEU A 741 -6.33 26.16 -3.83
CA LEU A 741 -7.49 26.69 -4.57
C LEU A 741 -7.08 27.52 -5.78
N LEU A 742 -6.03 28.34 -5.66
CA LEU A 742 -5.47 29.10 -6.78
C LEU A 742 -4.84 28.20 -7.84
N ALA A 743 -4.19 27.11 -7.45
CA ALA A 743 -3.62 26.15 -8.40
C ALA A 743 -4.71 25.38 -9.15
N LEU A 744 -5.81 25.00 -8.48
CA LEU A 744 -7.00 24.45 -9.15
C LEU A 744 -7.61 25.45 -10.13
N ARG A 745 -7.70 26.74 -9.74
CA ARG A 745 -8.14 27.81 -10.65
C ARG A 745 -7.25 27.94 -11.87
N ASP A 746 -5.92 28.01 -11.69
CA ASP A 746 -4.99 28.09 -12.82
C ASP A 746 -5.08 26.82 -13.69
N ALA A 747 -5.29 25.64 -13.12
CA ALA A 747 -5.54 24.42 -13.88
C ALA A 747 -6.91 24.39 -14.60
N ALA A 748 -7.75 25.42 -14.48
CA ALA A 748 -9.14 25.43 -14.95
C ALA A 748 -9.95 24.24 -14.42
N ILE A 749 -9.81 23.93 -13.13
CA ILE A 749 -10.62 22.93 -12.43
C ILE A 749 -11.64 23.69 -11.57
N PRO A 750 -12.90 23.80 -12.01
CA PRO A 750 -13.90 24.55 -11.27
C PRO A 750 -14.41 23.76 -10.07
N LEU A 751 -14.78 24.48 -9.03
CA LEU A 751 -15.54 23.93 -7.92
C LEU A 751 -17.05 24.01 -8.21
N THR A 752 -17.75 22.95 -7.87
CA THR A 752 -19.19 22.77 -8.00
C THR A 752 -19.87 22.91 -6.64
N PRO A 753 -21.10 23.46 -6.57
CA PRO A 753 -21.76 23.72 -5.31
C PRO A 753 -22.19 22.41 -4.64
N VAL A 754 -22.00 22.34 -3.33
CA VAL A 754 -22.62 21.33 -2.47
C VAL A 754 -23.85 21.95 -1.84
N GLU A 755 -25.01 21.52 -2.30
CA GLU A 755 -26.29 22.10 -1.91
C GLU A 755 -27.00 21.30 -0.84
N GLN A 756 -27.68 22.01 0.06
CA GLN A 756 -28.66 21.44 0.97
C GLN A 756 -30.05 21.96 0.61
N ILE A 757 -30.99 21.04 0.39
CA ILE A 757 -32.40 21.36 0.08
C ILE A 757 -33.22 21.30 1.37
N GLY A 758 -33.85 22.43 1.73
CA GLY A 758 -34.72 22.55 2.90
C GLY A 758 -36.17 22.08 2.63
N LYS A 759 -36.98 22.00 3.69
CA LYS A 759 -38.38 21.51 3.65
C LYS A 759 -39.34 22.28 2.73
N GLY A 760 -38.94 23.43 2.18
CA GLY A 760 -39.72 24.24 1.23
C GLY A 760 -39.14 24.34 -0.18
N GLY A 761 -38.17 23.48 -0.54
CA GLY A 761 -37.45 23.57 -1.83
C GLY A 761 -36.37 24.66 -1.89
N LEU A 762 -36.15 25.37 -0.77
CA LEU A 762 -35.06 26.32 -0.62
C LEU A 762 -33.71 25.62 -0.72
N ARG A 763 -32.86 26.09 -1.64
CA ARG A 763 -31.51 25.56 -1.88
C ARG A 763 -30.49 26.48 -1.18
N LEU A 764 -29.61 25.89 -0.38
CA LEU A 764 -28.50 26.58 0.29
C LEU A 764 -27.18 25.93 -0.12
N ILE A 765 -26.24 26.74 -0.63
CA ILE A 765 -24.89 26.28 -0.92
C ILE A 765 -24.11 26.21 0.40
N ARG A 766 -23.66 25.00 0.76
CA ARG A 766 -22.90 24.75 1.99
C ARG A 766 -21.40 24.83 1.78
N ASN A 767 -20.94 24.42 0.61
CA ASN A 767 -19.52 24.36 0.28
C ASN A 767 -19.32 24.28 -1.24
N TRP A 768 -18.07 24.40 -1.69
CA TRP A 768 -17.66 24.28 -3.08
C TRP A 768 -16.61 23.17 -3.21
N GLN A 769 -16.84 22.19 -4.07
CA GLN A 769 -16.00 21.00 -4.20
C GLN A 769 -15.67 20.70 -5.66
N VAL A 770 -14.53 20.07 -5.94
CA VAL A 770 -14.17 19.63 -7.30
C VAL A 770 -15.27 18.71 -7.87
N PRO A 771 -15.40 18.60 -9.21
CA PRO A 771 -16.48 17.82 -9.83
C PRO A 771 -16.48 16.38 -9.33
N GLN A 772 -17.68 15.83 -9.09
CA GLN A 772 -17.82 14.54 -8.39
C GLN A 772 -17.05 13.40 -9.08
N HIS A 773 -17.06 13.35 -10.41
CA HIS A 773 -16.42 12.28 -11.18
C HIS A 773 -14.88 12.26 -11.07
N THR A 774 -14.23 13.37 -10.69
CA THR A 774 -12.75 13.41 -10.55
C THR A 774 -12.27 13.22 -9.11
N ARG A 775 -13.16 13.20 -8.12
CA ARG A 775 -12.79 13.25 -6.68
C ARG A 775 -11.94 12.05 -6.25
N ASP A 776 -12.36 10.85 -6.63
CA ASP A 776 -11.69 9.60 -6.23
C ASP A 776 -10.36 9.39 -6.98
N ARG A 777 -10.19 10.06 -8.12
CA ARG A 777 -9.00 9.98 -8.99
C ARG A 777 -8.06 11.17 -8.87
N THR A 778 -8.33 12.07 -7.92
CA THR A 778 -7.43 13.18 -7.57
C THR A 778 -6.76 12.89 -6.23
N GLY A 779 -5.43 12.89 -6.20
CA GLY A 779 -4.66 12.76 -4.96
C GLY A 779 -4.20 14.11 -4.40
N ILE A 780 -3.76 14.13 -3.14
CA ILE A 780 -3.19 15.31 -2.47
C ILE A 780 -1.84 14.95 -1.83
N VAL A 781 -0.82 15.74 -2.11
CA VAL A 781 0.46 15.67 -1.37
C VAL A 781 0.71 17.03 -0.73
N PHE A 782 0.69 17.09 0.60
CA PHE A 782 0.98 18.30 1.36
C PHE A 782 2.44 18.26 1.84
N ALA A 783 3.20 19.32 1.61
CA ALA A 783 4.62 19.43 1.94
C ALA A 783 4.85 20.60 2.92
N SER A 784 5.37 20.31 4.11
CA SER A 784 5.65 21.33 5.13
C SER A 784 6.71 20.84 6.12
N CYS A 785 7.57 21.75 6.57
CA CYS A 785 8.53 21.47 7.65
C CYS A 785 7.88 21.57 9.02
N PHE A 786 6.97 22.54 9.23
CA PHE A 786 6.45 22.92 10.54
C PHE A 786 4.91 23.01 10.59
N PRO A 787 4.16 21.99 10.14
CA PRO A 787 2.71 22.04 10.16
C PRO A 787 2.19 21.99 11.60
N GLY A 788 1.33 22.94 11.99
CA GLY A 788 0.70 22.96 13.32
C GLY A 788 1.56 23.57 14.43
N PHE A 789 2.81 23.92 14.16
CA PHE A 789 3.74 24.41 15.19
C PHE A 789 3.36 25.80 15.72
N GLN A 790 2.79 26.69 14.89
CA GLN A 790 2.42 28.04 15.34
C GLN A 790 1.37 27.94 16.44
N LYS A 791 0.33 27.14 16.22
CA LYS A 791 -0.68 26.91 17.25
C LYS A 791 -0.15 26.10 18.43
N ALA A 792 0.72 25.11 18.22
CA ALA A 792 1.33 24.37 19.33
C ALA A 792 2.10 25.29 20.28
N LEU A 793 2.92 26.21 19.75
CA LEU A 793 3.72 27.13 20.54
C LEU A 793 2.89 28.25 21.16
N MET A 794 1.86 28.74 20.46
CA MET A 794 0.86 29.65 21.03
C MET A 794 0.21 29.03 22.28
N HIS A 795 -0.29 27.79 22.17
CA HIS A 795 -0.90 27.08 23.29
C HIS A 795 0.09 26.77 24.41
N ALA A 796 1.35 26.47 24.09
CA ALA A 796 2.37 26.28 25.11
C ALA A 796 2.60 27.55 25.95
N LYS A 797 2.53 28.74 25.34
CA LYS A 797 2.66 30.02 26.06
C LYS A 797 1.47 30.33 26.97
N THR A 798 0.27 29.93 26.56
CA THR A 798 -0.97 30.20 27.31
C THR A 798 -1.41 29.04 28.18
N ASN A 799 -0.64 27.95 28.25
CA ASN A 799 -1.03 26.69 28.90
C ASN A 799 -2.38 26.14 28.38
N GLY A 800 -2.60 26.27 27.07
CA GLY A 800 -3.79 25.80 26.36
C GLY A 800 -5.05 26.64 26.56
N ASP A 801 -4.94 27.84 27.12
CA ASP A 801 -6.09 28.72 27.40
C ASP A 801 -6.77 29.21 26.10
N ASP A 802 -8.10 29.13 26.04
CA ASP A 802 -8.96 29.62 24.96
C ASP A 802 -9.23 31.14 25.00
N GLY A 803 -8.68 31.84 26.00
CA GLY A 803 -8.90 33.25 26.29
C GLY A 803 -9.99 33.49 27.35
N GLU A 804 -10.71 32.45 27.76
CA GLU A 804 -11.73 32.48 28.82
C GLU A 804 -11.32 31.67 30.06
N GLY A 805 -10.05 31.24 30.16
CA GLY A 805 -9.55 30.45 31.28
C GLY A 805 -9.84 28.95 31.15
N ARG A 806 -10.17 28.45 29.95
CA ARG A 806 -10.47 27.02 29.69
C ARG A 806 -9.52 26.44 28.65
N PHE A 807 -9.39 25.12 28.62
CA PHE A 807 -8.62 24.46 27.59
C PHE A 807 -9.28 24.61 26.20
N ASP A 808 -8.52 25.07 25.20
CA ASP A 808 -9.01 25.23 23.84
C ASP A 808 -9.28 23.86 23.19
N ARG A 809 -10.57 23.52 23.07
CA ARG A 809 -11.03 22.28 22.42
C ARG A 809 -10.57 22.12 20.97
N ARG A 810 -10.09 23.19 20.31
CA ARG A 810 -9.56 23.16 18.94
C ARG A 810 -8.09 22.71 18.88
N TYR A 811 -7.39 22.65 20.02
CA TYR A 811 -5.97 22.32 20.12
C TYR A 811 -5.55 21.15 19.22
N LEU A 812 -6.29 20.04 19.27
CA LEU A 812 -5.98 18.84 18.50
C LEU A 812 -5.96 19.12 16.99
N PHE A 813 -6.99 19.76 16.45
CA PHE A 813 -7.08 20.05 15.01
C PHE A 813 -6.15 21.17 14.54
N GLN A 814 -5.71 22.03 15.46
CA GLN A 814 -4.76 23.10 15.20
C GLN A 814 -3.30 22.62 15.18
N THR A 815 -2.99 21.51 15.85
CA THR A 815 -1.60 21.04 16.06
C THR A 815 -1.25 19.81 15.23
N LEU A 816 -2.26 19.02 14.83
CA LEU A 816 -2.04 17.89 13.93
C LEU A 816 -1.64 18.37 12.53
N ALA A 817 -0.77 17.60 11.90
CA ALA A 817 -0.28 17.85 10.54
C ALA A 817 -1.33 17.47 9.47
N MET A 818 -2.49 18.13 9.51
CA MET A 818 -3.72 17.72 8.80
C MET A 818 -4.05 18.57 7.58
N GLY A 819 -3.12 19.39 7.09
CA GLY A 819 -3.35 20.28 5.94
C GLY A 819 -3.87 19.54 4.69
N HIS A 820 -3.35 18.33 4.43
CA HIS A 820 -3.84 17.45 3.36
C HIS A 820 -5.33 17.08 3.54
N SER A 821 -5.71 16.56 4.72
CA SER A 821 -7.08 16.16 5.06
C SER A 821 -8.04 17.33 5.10
N GLN A 822 -7.60 18.49 5.61
CA GLN A 822 -8.41 19.70 5.68
C GLN A 822 -8.68 20.27 4.28
N PHE A 823 -7.68 20.26 3.39
CA PHE A 823 -7.87 20.58 1.98
C PHE A 823 -8.77 19.58 1.27
N ALA A 824 -8.60 18.27 1.51
CA ALA A 824 -9.44 17.22 0.95
C ALA A 824 -10.91 17.39 1.37
N GLN A 825 -11.16 17.63 2.66
CA GLN A 825 -12.50 17.85 3.20
C GLN A 825 -13.18 19.07 2.56
N TYR A 826 -12.45 20.17 2.42
CA TYR A 826 -12.97 21.39 1.80
C TYR A 826 -13.27 21.18 0.31
N SER A 827 -12.29 20.67 -0.44
CA SER A 827 -12.37 20.49 -1.90
C SER A 827 -13.17 19.26 -2.34
N GLY A 828 -13.50 18.34 -1.44
CA GLY A 828 -14.21 17.10 -1.74
C GLY A 828 -13.35 16.02 -2.42
N ILE A 829 -12.03 16.22 -2.51
CA ILE A 829 -11.10 15.23 -3.06
C ILE A 829 -11.04 13.99 -2.16
N ARG A 830 -11.04 12.80 -2.76
CA ARG A 830 -11.15 11.50 -2.08
C ARG A 830 -10.06 10.49 -2.42
N GLY A 831 -9.23 10.77 -3.44
CA GLY A 831 -8.10 9.93 -3.75
C GLY A 831 -7.02 9.94 -2.66
N PRO A 832 -5.90 9.22 -2.88
CA PRO A 832 -4.79 9.13 -1.93
C PRO A 832 -4.36 10.53 -1.45
N ASN A 833 -4.28 10.72 -0.14
CA ASN A 833 -3.85 11.97 0.46
C ASN A 833 -2.78 11.69 1.53
N THR A 834 -1.72 12.50 1.53
CA THR A 834 -0.61 12.36 2.48
C THR A 834 0.06 13.69 2.77
N ILE A 835 0.80 13.75 3.86
CA ILE A 835 1.79 14.79 4.13
C ILE A 835 3.21 14.22 3.98
N ILE A 836 4.17 15.03 3.53
CA ILE A 836 5.58 14.68 3.48
C ILE A 836 6.46 15.79 4.09
N ASN A 837 7.57 15.37 4.72
CA ASN A 837 8.57 16.28 5.28
C ASN A 837 9.98 15.72 5.02
N LEU A 838 10.65 16.30 4.03
CA LEU A 838 12.07 16.11 3.71
C LEU A 838 12.84 17.41 4.01
N ALA A 839 12.48 18.09 5.10
CA ALA A 839 12.93 19.44 5.41
C ALA A 839 12.73 20.38 4.20
N CYS A 840 13.75 21.16 3.85
CA CYS A 840 13.66 22.15 2.78
C CYS A 840 13.55 21.55 1.35
N ALA A 841 13.64 20.22 1.20
CA ALA A 841 13.45 19.52 -0.08
C ALA A 841 12.01 19.02 -0.32
N SER A 842 11.08 19.26 0.62
CA SER A 842 9.75 18.63 0.62
C SER A 842 8.90 18.93 -0.62
N ALA A 843 8.81 20.19 -1.09
CA ALA A 843 7.98 20.51 -2.26
C ALA A 843 8.47 19.81 -3.53
N THR A 844 9.77 19.84 -3.82
CA THR A 844 10.35 19.15 -4.98
C THR A 844 10.18 17.63 -4.85
N ALA A 845 10.33 17.06 -3.65
CA ALA A 845 10.09 15.65 -3.39
C ALA A 845 8.64 15.20 -3.66
N ALA A 846 7.66 16.10 -3.48
CA ALA A 846 6.25 15.80 -3.76
C ALA A 846 6.00 15.48 -5.24
N PHE A 847 6.82 16.00 -6.16
CA PHE A 847 6.72 15.64 -7.58
C PHE A 847 7.09 14.17 -7.84
N GLY A 848 8.02 13.59 -7.06
CA GLY A 848 8.33 12.15 -7.12
C GLY A 848 7.14 11.31 -6.68
N VAL A 849 6.50 11.68 -5.55
CA VAL A 849 5.27 11.01 -5.08
C VAL A 849 4.15 11.12 -6.12
N ALA A 850 3.99 12.28 -6.74
CA ALA A 850 2.98 12.48 -7.78
C ALA A 850 3.28 11.64 -9.03
N GLU A 851 4.53 11.60 -9.49
CA GLU A 851 4.97 10.75 -10.60
C GLU A 851 4.72 9.27 -10.31
N ASP A 852 5.03 8.80 -9.10
CA ASP A 852 4.80 7.43 -8.67
C ASP A 852 3.32 7.06 -8.68
N TRP A 853 2.45 7.93 -8.14
CA TRP A 853 1.01 7.68 -8.11
C TRP A 853 0.38 7.67 -9.50
N LEU A 854 0.82 8.56 -10.40
CA LEU A 854 0.36 8.60 -11.79
C LEU A 854 0.88 7.39 -12.60
N ASN A 855 2.12 6.96 -12.35
CA ASN A 855 2.70 5.77 -12.97
C ASN A 855 2.03 4.47 -12.49
N ALA A 856 1.76 4.36 -11.19
CA ALA A 856 1.06 3.23 -10.59
C ALA A 856 -0.46 3.24 -10.84
N ASP A 857 -0.95 4.19 -11.62
CA ASP A 857 -2.36 4.38 -11.97
C ASP A 857 -3.29 4.49 -10.75
N ARG A 858 -2.79 5.05 -9.65
CA ARG A 858 -3.59 5.31 -8.43
C ARG A 858 -4.47 6.55 -8.58
N VAL A 859 -4.08 7.47 -9.45
CA VAL A 859 -4.70 8.78 -9.68
C VAL A 859 -4.52 9.20 -11.14
N ASP A 860 -5.36 10.10 -11.61
CA ASP A 860 -5.20 10.80 -12.89
C ASP A 860 -4.63 12.22 -12.69
N ARG A 861 -4.73 12.72 -11.45
CA ARG A 861 -4.30 14.05 -11.03
C ARG A 861 -3.80 14.03 -9.59
N VAL A 862 -2.81 14.87 -9.29
CA VAL A 862 -2.32 15.14 -7.94
C VAL A 862 -2.26 16.64 -7.72
N VAL A 863 -2.84 17.11 -6.61
CA VAL A 863 -2.66 18.48 -6.12
C VAL A 863 -1.52 18.45 -5.10
N ILE A 864 -0.38 19.03 -5.47
CA ILE A 864 0.75 19.23 -4.57
C ILE A 864 0.55 20.58 -3.89
N ILE A 865 0.62 20.63 -2.57
CA ILE A 865 0.47 21.85 -1.77
C ILE A 865 1.69 21.98 -0.88
N SER A 866 2.32 23.15 -0.84
CA SER A 866 3.43 23.44 0.05
C SER A 866 3.25 24.78 0.74
N ALA A 867 3.45 24.83 2.05
CA ALA A 867 3.30 26.04 2.86
C ALA A 867 4.16 25.94 4.13
N ASP A 868 4.70 27.07 4.59
CA ASP A 868 5.31 27.24 5.92
C ASP A 868 5.32 28.74 6.25
N ASP A 869 5.15 29.09 7.52
CA ASP A 869 5.41 30.42 8.06
C ASP A 869 6.22 30.36 9.35
N VAL A 870 7.55 30.27 9.19
CA VAL A 870 8.49 30.26 10.32
C VAL A 870 8.83 31.65 10.83
N THR A 871 8.34 32.69 10.15
CA THR A 871 8.51 34.09 10.53
C THR A 871 7.32 34.64 11.31
N GLY A 872 6.29 33.81 11.55
CA GLY A 872 5.12 34.17 12.33
C GLY A 872 5.43 34.41 13.80
N ASP A 873 4.51 35.10 14.47
CA ASP A 873 4.72 35.63 15.82
C ASP A 873 5.18 34.56 16.82
N ASP A 874 4.58 33.38 16.84
CA ASP A 874 4.90 32.34 17.81
C ASP A 874 6.10 31.47 17.43
N LEU A 875 6.42 31.33 16.13
CA LEU A 875 7.56 30.54 15.67
C LEU A 875 8.88 31.29 15.66
N TRP A 876 8.86 32.60 15.39
CA TRP A 876 10.07 33.39 15.13
C TRP A 876 11.15 33.21 16.21
N GLU A 877 10.78 33.32 17.48
CA GLU A 877 11.73 33.24 18.60
C GLU A 877 12.36 31.85 18.78
N TRP A 878 11.71 30.80 18.25
CA TRP A 878 12.18 29.42 18.35
C TRP A 878 12.98 29.02 17.11
N ILE A 879 12.42 29.27 15.93
CA ILE A 879 13.06 28.91 14.66
C ILE A 879 14.21 29.88 14.35
N GLY A 880 13.96 31.19 14.43
CA GLY A 880 15.00 32.22 14.32
C GLY A 880 16.12 32.01 15.34
N GLY A 881 15.76 31.70 16.58
CA GLY A 881 16.71 31.40 17.64
C GLY A 881 17.55 30.14 17.36
N GLY A 882 16.93 29.06 16.89
CA GLY A 882 17.60 27.81 16.55
C GLY A 882 18.56 27.97 15.36
N PHE A 883 18.15 28.67 14.31
CA PHE A 883 19.03 28.96 13.17
C PHE A 883 20.19 29.88 13.55
N ALA A 884 19.97 30.86 14.42
CA ALA A 884 21.03 31.69 15.00
C ALA A 884 22.01 30.84 15.84
N ALA A 885 21.49 29.98 16.73
CA ALA A 885 22.30 29.09 17.56
C ALA A 885 23.19 28.17 16.71
N SER A 886 22.66 27.62 15.62
CA SER A 886 23.37 26.72 14.71
C SER A 886 24.45 27.41 13.83
N GLY A 887 24.50 28.75 13.85
CA GLY A 887 25.36 29.53 12.96
C GLY A 887 24.97 29.38 11.50
N ALA A 888 23.68 29.22 11.21
CA ALA A 888 23.14 29.06 9.87
C ALA A 888 22.40 30.32 9.38
N ALA A 889 21.88 31.16 10.28
CA ALA A 889 21.27 32.43 9.93
C ALA A 889 22.30 33.56 9.82
N ALA A 890 22.05 34.51 8.91
CA ALA A 890 22.78 35.76 8.85
C ALA A 890 22.20 36.80 9.82
N THR A 891 23.03 37.75 10.27
CA THR A 891 22.70 38.69 11.36
C THR A 891 22.84 40.17 10.98
N ASN A 892 23.25 40.50 9.75
CA ASN A 892 23.31 41.88 9.27
C ASN A 892 21.88 42.38 8.93
N ASN A 893 21.64 43.69 9.08
CA ASN A 893 20.36 44.36 8.82
C ASN A 893 20.27 45.03 7.43
N VAL A 894 21.33 44.97 6.61
CA VAL A 894 21.31 45.51 5.24
C VAL A 894 21.06 44.37 4.24
N VAL A 895 19.94 44.43 3.52
CA VAL A 895 19.50 43.35 2.61
C VAL A 895 20.56 43.06 1.54
N GLU A 896 21.12 44.09 0.91
CA GLU A 896 22.10 43.99 -0.19
C GLU A 896 23.48 43.46 0.24
N GLU A 897 23.70 43.37 1.55
CA GLU A 897 24.92 42.83 2.17
C GLU A 897 24.68 41.47 2.84
N THR A 898 23.44 40.99 2.87
CA THR A 898 23.06 39.79 3.64
C THR A 898 22.45 38.71 2.74
N ALA A 899 21.55 39.10 1.84
CA ALA A 899 20.89 38.19 0.90
C ALA A 899 21.79 37.94 -0.32
N LEU A 900 22.75 37.03 -0.17
CA LEU A 900 23.94 36.93 -1.03
C LEU A 900 24.11 35.56 -1.72
N PRO A 901 23.12 35.05 -2.49
CA PRO A 901 23.27 33.77 -3.20
C PRO A 901 24.47 33.78 -4.14
N PHE A 902 25.31 32.74 -4.07
CA PHE A 902 26.54 32.54 -4.84
C PHE A 902 27.67 33.58 -4.66
N ASP A 903 27.43 34.69 -3.97
CA ASP A 903 28.46 35.70 -3.74
C ASP A 903 29.51 35.19 -2.75
N ARG A 904 30.77 35.58 -2.95
CA ARG A 904 31.88 35.23 -2.06
C ARG A 904 31.67 35.68 -0.60
N ARG A 905 30.87 36.73 -0.37
CA ARG A 905 30.62 37.33 0.95
C ARG A 905 29.55 36.61 1.77
N ARG A 906 28.85 35.62 1.21
CA ARG A 906 27.77 34.88 1.86
C ARG A 906 28.17 34.28 3.22
N ASN A 907 27.28 34.34 4.21
CA ASN A 907 27.59 33.96 5.59
C ASN A 907 26.43 33.30 6.36
N GLY A 908 25.28 33.04 5.75
CA GLY A 908 24.11 32.45 6.40
C GLY A 908 22.81 32.85 5.71
N LEU A 909 21.75 32.09 5.96
CA LEU A 909 20.44 32.31 5.35
C LEU A 909 19.63 33.40 6.06
N ILE A 910 18.61 33.91 5.38
CA ILE A 910 17.54 34.76 5.94
C ILE A 910 16.29 33.89 5.93
N LEU A 911 15.52 33.89 7.02
CA LEU A 911 14.27 33.12 7.09
C LEU A 911 13.16 33.82 6.31
N GLY A 912 12.26 33.03 5.75
CA GLY A 912 11.08 33.54 5.06
C GLY A 912 9.87 32.64 5.29
N MET A 913 8.76 33.04 4.71
CA MET A 913 7.51 32.28 4.66
C MET A 913 7.00 32.21 3.23
N GLY A 914 6.02 31.35 2.98
CA GLY A 914 5.34 31.36 1.69
C GLY A 914 4.37 30.19 1.51
N ALA A 915 3.78 30.14 0.32
CA ALA A 915 2.98 29.00 -0.12
C ALA A 915 3.10 28.81 -1.63
N ALA A 916 3.07 27.58 -2.09
CA ALA A 916 2.99 27.24 -3.51
C ALA A 916 2.21 25.95 -3.68
N ALA A 917 1.42 25.85 -4.74
CA ALA A 917 0.72 24.63 -5.09
C ALA A 917 0.77 24.36 -6.59
N PHE A 918 0.62 23.09 -6.95
CA PHE A 918 0.78 22.57 -8.29
C PHE A 918 -0.30 21.54 -8.59
N VAL A 919 -0.78 21.53 -9.83
CA VAL A 919 -1.62 20.44 -10.34
C VAL A 919 -0.82 19.66 -11.36
N VAL A 920 -0.51 18.41 -11.02
CA VAL A 920 0.18 17.44 -11.89
C VAL A 920 -0.84 16.41 -12.35
N GLU A 921 -0.96 16.18 -13.65
CA GLU A 921 -1.97 15.26 -14.19
C GLU A 921 -1.55 14.68 -15.52
N ARG A 922 -2.31 13.69 -16.00
CA ARG A 922 -2.19 13.20 -17.37
C ARG A 922 -2.59 14.29 -18.38
N ASN A 923 -1.90 14.38 -19.50
CA ASN A 923 -2.18 15.39 -20.51
C ASN A 923 -3.57 15.21 -21.14
N SER A 924 -4.08 13.99 -21.23
CA SER A 924 -5.45 13.72 -21.67
C SER A 924 -6.51 14.46 -20.85
N GLU A 925 -6.30 14.58 -19.54
CA GLU A 925 -7.19 15.29 -18.61
C GLU A 925 -7.17 16.81 -18.85
N ALA A 926 -6.00 17.35 -19.24
CA ALA A 926 -5.82 18.75 -19.62
C ALA A 926 -6.49 19.06 -20.95
N GLU A 927 -6.25 18.20 -21.95
CA GLU A 927 -6.77 18.35 -23.29
C GLU A 927 -8.30 18.29 -23.34
N GLU A 928 -8.90 17.39 -22.55
CA GLU A 928 -10.36 17.24 -22.47
C GLU A 928 -11.08 18.54 -22.12
N ARG A 929 -10.53 19.28 -21.16
CA ARG A 929 -11.10 20.55 -20.68
C ARG A 929 -10.55 21.76 -21.43
N GLY A 930 -9.77 21.56 -22.49
CA GLY A 930 -9.22 22.63 -23.33
C GLY A 930 -8.04 23.37 -22.71
N VAL A 931 -7.31 22.77 -21.77
CA VAL A 931 -6.17 23.38 -21.08
C VAL A 931 -4.86 22.93 -21.72
N GLN A 932 -4.07 23.88 -22.20
CA GLN A 932 -2.68 23.66 -22.57
C GLN A 932 -1.81 23.66 -21.31
N PRO A 933 -0.95 22.64 -21.11
CA PRO A 933 -0.02 22.61 -19.99
C PRO A 933 0.99 23.75 -19.94
N ILE A 934 1.64 23.88 -18.80
CA ILE A 934 2.79 24.77 -18.59
C ILE A 934 4.08 24.04 -18.95
N ALA A 935 4.23 22.81 -18.45
CA ALA A 935 5.39 21.97 -18.67
C ALA A 935 5.03 20.49 -18.56
N GLU A 936 5.82 19.65 -19.20
CA GLU A 936 5.84 18.20 -19.03
C GLU A 936 6.85 17.82 -17.95
N LEU A 937 6.46 16.94 -17.02
CA LEU A 937 7.35 16.37 -16.01
C LEU A 937 8.12 15.19 -16.60
N LEU A 938 9.41 15.36 -16.87
CA LEU A 938 10.25 14.28 -17.42
C LEU A 938 10.70 13.28 -16.35
N GLY A 939 10.83 13.73 -15.10
CA GLY A 939 11.13 12.87 -13.96
C GLY A 939 11.39 13.66 -12.69
N ALA A 940 11.24 12.98 -11.55
CA ALA A 940 11.68 13.43 -10.25
C ALA A 940 12.34 12.29 -9.46
N THR A 941 13.22 12.64 -8.53
CA THR A 941 13.83 11.66 -7.61
C THR A 941 14.13 12.28 -6.26
N THR A 942 14.25 11.44 -5.23
CA THR A 942 14.64 11.80 -3.88
C THR A 942 15.76 10.90 -3.41
N ALA A 943 16.76 11.46 -2.72
CA ALA A 943 17.87 10.70 -2.17
C ALA A 943 18.30 11.22 -0.79
N ASN A 944 19.06 10.38 -0.08
CA ASN A 944 19.60 10.72 1.23
C ASN A 944 20.97 10.05 1.42
N SER A 945 22.00 10.83 1.79
CA SER A 945 23.35 10.27 1.98
C SER A 945 23.64 9.76 3.40
N ALA A 946 22.71 9.92 4.35
CA ALA A 946 22.89 9.65 5.78
C ALA A 946 24.16 10.30 6.39
N PHE A 947 24.71 11.35 5.76
CA PHE A 947 26.04 11.87 6.08
C PHE A 947 26.06 12.75 7.32
N HIS A 948 25.16 13.74 7.41
CA HIS A 948 25.16 14.70 8.51
C HIS A 948 23.80 15.38 8.66
N GLY A 949 23.46 15.80 9.89
CA GLY A 949 22.20 16.50 10.18
C GLY A 949 22.07 17.87 9.51
N THR A 950 23.19 18.56 9.26
CA THR A 950 23.21 19.95 8.73
C THR A 950 24.15 20.17 7.54
N ARG A 951 24.77 19.11 7.01
CA ARG A 951 25.73 19.20 5.89
C ARG A 951 25.37 18.20 4.82
N LEU A 952 25.68 18.55 3.58
CA LEU A 952 25.57 17.67 2.43
C LEU A 952 26.88 16.90 2.22
N ASP A 953 26.74 15.67 1.73
CA ASP A 953 27.84 14.91 1.17
C ASP A 953 28.02 15.32 -0.29
N VAL A 954 29.08 16.08 -0.57
CA VAL A 954 29.33 16.67 -1.89
C VAL A 954 29.47 15.58 -2.96
N ASP A 955 30.12 14.47 -2.65
CA ASP A 955 30.37 13.40 -3.62
C ASP A 955 29.07 12.66 -3.93
N HIS A 956 28.25 12.37 -2.91
CA HIS A 956 26.94 11.74 -3.11
C HIS A 956 25.95 12.66 -3.85
N VAL A 957 25.97 13.96 -3.57
CA VAL A 957 25.16 14.93 -4.33
C VAL A 957 25.57 14.92 -5.80
N ALA A 958 26.88 14.93 -6.10
CA ALA A 958 27.37 14.86 -7.47
C ALA A 958 26.93 13.57 -8.19
N GLU A 959 27.11 12.42 -7.54
CA GLU A 959 26.67 11.12 -8.06
C GLU A 959 25.15 11.09 -8.31
N THR A 960 24.36 11.62 -7.38
CA THR A 960 22.89 11.60 -7.50
C THR A 960 22.40 12.45 -8.67
N VAL A 961 22.95 13.66 -8.85
CA VAL A 961 22.60 14.54 -9.98
C VAL A 961 23.02 13.91 -11.31
N ASP A 962 24.22 13.30 -11.36
CA ASP A 962 24.72 12.64 -12.56
C ASP A 962 23.87 11.41 -12.95
N ASN A 963 23.54 10.57 -11.96
CA ASN A 963 22.68 9.40 -12.16
C ASN A 963 21.28 9.80 -12.63
N PHE A 964 20.69 10.83 -12.01
CA PHE A 964 19.38 11.34 -12.41
C PHE A 964 19.39 11.84 -13.86
N MET A 965 20.37 12.66 -14.24
CA MET A 965 20.49 13.13 -15.63
C MET A 965 20.75 11.98 -16.60
N THR A 966 21.57 10.99 -16.23
CA THR A 966 21.83 9.79 -17.03
C THR A 966 20.54 9.01 -17.28
N GLU A 967 19.70 8.87 -16.26
CA GLU A 967 18.39 8.25 -16.41
C GLU A 967 17.49 9.07 -17.37
N MET A 968 17.47 10.40 -17.25
CA MET A 968 16.67 11.25 -18.13
C MET A 968 17.10 11.14 -19.60
N GLU A 969 18.41 11.10 -19.88
CA GLU A 969 18.96 10.87 -21.22
C GLU A 969 18.49 9.53 -21.80
N GLN A 970 18.54 8.46 -20.99
CA GLN A 970 18.12 7.14 -21.41
C GLN A 970 16.62 7.06 -21.69
N ARG A 971 15.78 7.61 -20.80
CA ARG A 971 14.30 7.58 -20.90
C ARG A 971 13.76 8.44 -22.04
N TRP A 972 14.33 9.62 -22.23
CA TRP A 972 13.79 10.65 -23.14
C TRP A 972 14.60 10.87 -24.41
N LYS A 973 15.73 10.18 -24.57
CA LYS A 973 16.64 10.32 -25.73
C LYS A 973 17.08 11.77 -25.93
N ILE A 974 17.37 12.44 -24.81
CA ILE A 974 17.99 13.75 -24.76
C ILE A 974 19.49 13.58 -24.48
N ASP A 975 20.28 14.59 -24.84
CA ASP A 975 21.70 14.69 -24.48
C ASP A 975 21.87 15.93 -23.60
N ARG A 976 22.46 15.77 -22.40
CA ARG A 976 22.60 16.84 -21.42
C ARG A 976 23.45 18.01 -21.92
N HIS A 977 24.43 17.77 -22.80
CA HIS A 977 25.32 18.79 -23.32
C HIS A 977 24.65 19.60 -24.43
N ASP A 978 23.80 18.95 -25.23
CA ASP A 978 22.96 19.61 -26.23
C ASP A 978 21.90 20.50 -25.59
N ILE A 979 21.24 20.04 -24.52
CA ILE A 979 20.19 20.82 -23.86
C ILE A 979 20.70 21.88 -22.89
N ALA A 980 21.98 21.87 -22.52
CA ALA A 980 22.54 22.73 -21.46
C ALA A 980 22.27 24.23 -21.69
N ALA A 981 22.43 24.73 -22.92
CA ALA A 981 22.20 26.15 -23.24
C ALA A 981 20.72 26.57 -23.19
N ASP A 982 19.81 25.59 -23.30
CA ASP A 982 18.36 25.77 -23.28
C ASP A 982 17.75 25.37 -21.91
N THR A 983 18.58 25.13 -20.90
CA THR A 983 18.19 24.66 -19.57
C THR A 983 18.43 25.72 -18.50
N VAL A 984 17.41 25.98 -17.68
CA VAL A 984 17.56 26.74 -16.42
C VAL A 984 17.71 25.78 -15.26
N PHE A 985 18.74 25.97 -14.45
CA PHE A 985 18.93 25.29 -13.17
C PHE A 985 18.42 26.17 -12.03
N PHE A 986 17.35 25.74 -11.36
CA PHE A 986 16.84 26.38 -10.16
C PHE A 986 17.53 25.81 -8.92
N SER A 987 18.45 26.61 -8.39
CA SER A 987 19.34 26.22 -7.30
C SER A 987 18.65 26.22 -5.94
N HIS A 988 19.06 25.29 -5.07
CA HIS A 988 18.66 25.31 -3.67
C HIS A 988 19.31 26.47 -2.90
N GLU A 989 20.56 26.79 -3.21
CA GLU A 989 21.46 27.70 -2.49
C GLU A 989 20.78 28.73 -1.58
N THR A 990 21.20 28.68 -0.31
CA THR A 990 20.66 29.47 0.80
C THR A 990 21.69 30.46 1.36
N TYR A 991 22.69 30.84 0.57
CA TYR A 991 23.77 31.78 0.94
C TYR A 991 24.51 31.39 2.22
N THR A 992 24.66 30.08 2.41
CA THR A 992 25.41 29.45 3.52
C THR A 992 26.92 29.63 3.35
N PRO A 993 27.71 29.56 4.45
CA PRO A 993 29.16 29.71 4.40
C PRO A 993 29.83 28.85 3.31
N ALA A 994 30.89 29.38 2.70
CA ALA A 994 31.45 28.84 1.46
C ALA A 994 31.87 27.36 1.53
N ARG A 995 32.40 26.91 2.67
CA ARG A 995 32.91 25.55 2.84
C ARG A 995 31.82 24.61 3.35
N GLY A 996 31.48 23.59 2.56
CA GLY A 996 30.49 22.57 2.91
C GLY A 996 29.03 23.04 2.84
N GLY A 997 28.78 24.17 2.18
CA GLY A 997 27.45 24.73 1.93
C GLY A 997 26.79 24.19 0.65
N SER A 998 25.55 24.63 0.39
CA SER A 998 24.74 24.13 -0.73
C SER A 998 25.35 24.50 -2.10
N ALA A 999 25.76 25.75 -2.32
CA ALA A 999 26.33 26.21 -3.59
C ALA A 999 27.57 25.41 -4.00
N GLN A 1000 28.46 25.09 -3.06
CA GLN A 1000 29.63 24.28 -3.36
C GLN A 1000 29.22 22.88 -3.84
N SER A 1001 28.25 22.26 -3.14
CA SER A 1001 27.76 20.92 -3.45
C SER A 1001 27.04 20.91 -4.81
N GLU A 1002 26.17 21.88 -5.05
CA GLU A 1002 25.41 22.05 -6.29
C GLU A 1002 26.32 22.33 -7.49
N VAL A 1003 27.22 23.30 -7.38
CA VAL A 1003 28.13 23.64 -8.47
C VAL A 1003 29.06 22.47 -8.77
N ARG A 1004 29.58 21.79 -7.75
CA ARG A 1004 30.39 20.58 -7.96
C ARG A 1004 29.60 19.51 -8.71
N ALA A 1005 28.36 19.25 -8.30
CA ALA A 1005 27.50 18.28 -8.96
C ALA A 1005 27.21 18.64 -10.41
N LEU A 1006 26.91 19.91 -10.69
CA LEU A 1006 26.72 20.39 -12.06
C LEU A 1006 27.97 20.24 -12.92
N ARG A 1007 29.16 20.53 -12.36
CA ARG A 1007 30.44 20.38 -13.08
C ARG A 1007 30.75 18.93 -13.41
N ASP A 1008 30.49 18.02 -12.48
CA ASP A 1008 30.71 16.59 -12.72
C ASP A 1008 29.69 16.06 -13.74
N THR A 1009 28.43 16.51 -13.66
CA THR A 1009 27.31 16.06 -14.51
C THR A 1009 27.38 16.62 -15.94
N PHE A 1010 27.62 17.92 -16.12
CA PHE A 1010 27.57 18.62 -17.41
C PHE A 1010 28.94 18.96 -17.98
N THR A 1011 30.01 18.75 -17.19
CA THR A 1011 31.42 18.92 -17.59
C THR A 1011 31.66 20.27 -18.27
N HIS A 1012 32.12 20.24 -19.52
CA HIS A 1012 32.43 21.41 -20.35
C HIS A 1012 31.20 22.25 -20.74
N SER A 1013 29.98 21.73 -20.58
CA SER A 1013 28.74 22.45 -20.90
C SER A 1013 28.07 23.10 -19.69
N THR A 1014 28.64 22.93 -18.49
CA THR A 1014 28.07 23.47 -17.26
C THR A 1014 27.90 25.00 -17.30
N ASP A 1015 28.83 25.73 -17.90
CA ASP A 1015 28.78 27.20 -18.03
C ASP A 1015 27.66 27.69 -18.96
N LYS A 1016 27.02 26.79 -19.70
CA LYS A 1016 25.89 27.12 -20.58
C LYS A 1016 24.57 27.16 -19.82
N LEU A 1017 24.46 26.46 -18.68
CA LEU A 1017 23.24 26.41 -17.86
C LEU A 1017 22.96 27.77 -17.25
N VAL A 1018 21.75 28.29 -17.42
CA VAL A 1018 21.33 29.51 -16.72
C VAL A 1018 21.00 29.13 -15.28
N ILE A 1019 21.67 29.71 -14.29
CA ILE A 1019 21.43 29.44 -12.87
C ILE A 1019 20.51 30.52 -12.29
N ALA A 1020 19.41 30.10 -11.68
CA ALA A 1020 18.42 30.97 -11.05
C ALA A 1020 18.18 30.59 -9.58
N ASN A 1021 17.81 31.57 -8.76
CA ASN A 1021 17.48 31.41 -7.34
C ASN A 1021 16.65 32.61 -6.87
N THR A 1022 15.66 32.38 -6.00
CA THR A 1022 14.74 33.43 -5.50
C THR A 1022 14.96 33.77 -4.03
N LYS A 1023 15.72 32.96 -3.28
CA LYS A 1023 15.88 33.12 -1.82
C LYS A 1023 16.55 34.44 -1.43
N GLY A 1024 17.37 35.01 -2.32
CA GLY A 1024 17.93 36.34 -2.13
C GLY A 1024 16.89 37.47 -2.11
N PHE A 1025 15.67 37.23 -2.59
CA PHE A 1025 14.55 38.17 -2.53
C PHE A 1025 13.51 37.77 -1.49
N THR A 1026 13.27 36.47 -1.30
CA THR A 1026 12.16 35.96 -0.46
C THR A 1026 12.58 35.56 0.95
N GLY A 1027 13.89 35.43 1.20
CA GLY A 1027 14.38 34.59 2.28
C GLY A 1027 14.15 33.11 1.96
N HIS A 1028 14.51 32.22 2.89
CA HIS A 1028 14.32 30.79 2.77
C HIS A 1028 12.99 30.36 3.42
N PRO A 1029 11.99 29.94 2.63
CA PRO A 1029 10.66 29.59 3.13
C PRO A 1029 10.54 28.12 3.57
N MET A 1030 11.64 27.50 4.00
CA MET A 1030 11.67 26.11 4.45
C MET A 1030 11.17 25.12 3.37
N ALA A 1031 10.05 24.41 3.57
CA ALA A 1031 9.56 23.37 2.66
C ALA A 1031 8.88 23.91 1.39
N VAL A 1032 8.62 25.22 1.30
CA VAL A 1032 7.78 25.82 0.25
C VAL A 1032 8.49 25.83 -1.10
N GLY A 1033 7.79 25.38 -2.14
CA GLY A 1033 8.28 25.31 -3.52
C GLY A 1033 8.28 26.65 -4.28
N ILE A 1034 8.83 27.73 -3.72
CA ILE A 1034 8.92 29.03 -4.44
C ILE A 1034 9.76 28.91 -5.70
N GLU A 1035 10.89 28.17 -5.63
CA GLU A 1035 11.73 27.95 -6.80
C GLU A 1035 11.05 27.06 -7.84
N ASP A 1036 10.33 26.02 -7.42
CA ASP A 1036 9.54 25.15 -8.29
C ASP A 1036 8.48 25.98 -9.04
N ALA A 1037 7.72 26.81 -8.33
CA ALA A 1037 6.74 27.71 -8.93
C ALA A 1037 7.38 28.73 -9.90
N SER A 1038 8.52 29.32 -9.51
CA SER A 1038 9.26 30.25 -10.35
C SER A 1038 9.81 29.57 -11.62
N MET A 1039 10.23 28.31 -11.51
CA MET A 1039 10.65 27.49 -12.65
C MET A 1039 9.49 27.27 -13.63
N PHE A 1040 8.31 26.89 -13.13
CA PHE A 1040 7.14 26.70 -14.00
C PHE A 1040 6.65 28.02 -14.61
N HIS A 1041 6.68 29.14 -13.89
CA HIS A 1041 6.41 30.47 -14.48
C HIS A 1041 7.41 30.80 -15.59
N GLY A 1042 8.68 30.46 -15.38
CA GLY A 1042 9.73 30.52 -16.39
C GLY A 1042 9.47 29.65 -17.61
N MET A 1043 9.02 28.41 -17.43
CA MET A 1043 8.62 27.53 -18.53
C MET A 1043 7.43 28.11 -19.29
N LYS A 1044 6.45 28.72 -18.59
CA LYS A 1044 5.28 29.34 -19.22
C LYS A 1044 5.66 30.57 -20.05
N THR A 1045 6.42 31.48 -19.47
CA THR A 1045 6.65 32.84 -20.00
C THR A 1045 7.99 33.02 -20.71
N GLY A 1046 8.96 32.14 -20.47
CA GLY A 1046 10.35 32.36 -20.84
C GLY A 1046 11.05 33.42 -19.99
N ARG A 1047 10.48 33.83 -18.84
CA ARG A 1047 11.03 34.90 -18.00
C ARG A 1047 11.48 34.37 -16.65
N ILE A 1048 12.72 34.66 -16.27
CA ILE A 1048 13.39 34.08 -15.09
C ILE A 1048 13.85 35.21 -14.16
N PRO A 1049 13.80 35.04 -12.83
CA PRO A 1049 14.32 36.02 -11.88
C PRO A 1049 15.85 36.20 -11.97
N PRO A 1050 16.39 37.38 -11.63
CA PRO A 1050 17.83 37.58 -11.49
C PRO A 1050 18.40 36.87 -10.25
N ILE A 1051 19.73 36.80 -10.13
CA ILE A 1051 20.39 36.50 -8.85
C ILE A 1051 20.54 37.79 -8.03
N ALA A 1052 20.02 37.78 -6.80
CA ALA A 1052 20.09 38.93 -5.89
C ALA A 1052 21.52 39.26 -5.48
N ASN A 1053 21.85 40.56 -5.48
CA ASN A 1053 22.99 41.15 -4.77
C ASN A 1053 24.39 40.56 -5.03
N HIS A 1054 24.59 39.81 -6.12
CA HIS A 1054 25.88 39.23 -6.49
C HIS A 1054 26.85 40.32 -7.01
N LYS A 1055 27.91 40.59 -6.26
CA LYS A 1055 28.96 41.58 -6.56
C LYS A 1055 30.36 40.96 -6.62
N GLU A 1056 30.65 39.97 -5.79
CA GLU A 1056 31.96 39.30 -5.74
C GLU A 1056 31.88 37.85 -6.20
N THR A 1057 32.60 37.53 -7.27
CA THR A 1057 32.76 36.15 -7.74
C THR A 1057 33.52 35.32 -6.71
N ASP A 1058 33.01 34.13 -6.41
CA ASP A 1058 33.73 33.15 -5.61
C ASP A 1058 34.63 32.27 -6.50
N PRO A 1059 35.97 32.38 -6.40
CA PRO A 1059 36.88 31.57 -7.19
C PRO A 1059 36.71 30.06 -6.98
N GLU A 1060 36.13 29.62 -5.84
CA GLU A 1060 35.88 28.20 -5.59
C GLU A 1060 34.72 27.63 -6.42
N LEU A 1061 33.79 28.48 -6.89
CA LEU A 1061 32.65 28.06 -7.72
C LEU A 1061 32.98 28.13 -9.22
N GLY A 1062 34.02 28.85 -9.61
CA GLY A 1062 34.39 29.09 -10.99
C GLY A 1062 33.38 29.98 -11.74
N ASP A 1063 33.40 29.92 -13.07
CA ASP A 1063 32.55 30.76 -13.91
C ASP A 1063 31.11 30.26 -13.92
N LEU A 1064 30.13 31.06 -13.49
CA LEU A 1064 28.72 30.66 -13.47
C LEU A 1064 27.89 31.59 -14.36
N ASN A 1065 27.03 31.02 -15.20
CA ASN A 1065 26.05 31.78 -15.96
C ASN A 1065 24.82 32.09 -15.09
N LEU A 1066 25.03 33.01 -14.13
CA LEU A 1066 24.00 33.48 -13.21
C LEU A 1066 22.96 34.35 -13.95
N SER A 1067 21.68 34.05 -13.75
CA SER A 1067 20.57 34.79 -14.37
C SER A 1067 20.65 36.28 -14.08
N LYS A 1068 20.44 37.09 -15.12
CA LYS A 1068 20.37 38.56 -15.06
C LYS A 1068 18.93 39.11 -14.96
N GLY A 1069 17.94 38.22 -14.86
CA GLY A 1069 16.53 38.60 -14.87
C GLY A 1069 16.00 38.81 -16.30
N GLY A 1070 14.68 38.73 -16.46
CA GLY A 1070 14.02 39.03 -17.73
C GLY A 1070 13.88 37.83 -18.67
N GLU A 1071 13.94 38.07 -19.98
CA GLU A 1071 13.58 37.10 -21.03
C GLU A 1071 14.72 36.16 -21.43
N TYR A 1072 14.37 34.87 -21.54
CA TYR A 1072 15.18 33.77 -22.03
C TYR A 1072 14.37 32.99 -23.10
N PRO A 1073 14.33 33.49 -24.35
CA PRO A 1073 13.42 32.99 -25.38
C PRO A 1073 13.72 31.54 -25.81
N ASN A 1074 14.97 31.08 -25.64
CA ASN A 1074 15.40 29.73 -26.01
C ASN A 1074 15.16 28.68 -24.91
N LEU A 1075 14.59 29.08 -23.78
CA LEU A 1075 14.41 28.20 -22.63
C LEU A 1075 13.42 27.06 -22.94
N LYS A 1076 13.90 25.82 -22.83
CA LYS A 1076 13.14 24.59 -23.11
C LYS A 1076 13.08 23.62 -21.93
N TYR A 1077 14.06 23.65 -21.02
CA TYR A 1077 14.12 22.72 -19.91
C TYR A 1077 14.33 23.44 -18.59
N GLY A 1078 13.77 22.88 -17.52
CA GLY A 1078 13.99 23.31 -16.15
C GLY A 1078 14.51 22.14 -15.32
N LEU A 1079 15.65 22.32 -14.66
CA LEU A 1079 16.21 21.39 -13.68
C LEU A 1079 16.14 22.02 -12.31
N ARG A 1080 15.41 21.39 -11.38
CA ARG A 1080 15.31 21.82 -9.99
C ARG A 1080 16.14 20.92 -9.11
N PHE A 1081 16.99 21.51 -8.28
CA PHE A 1081 17.65 20.82 -7.16
C PHE A 1081 17.18 21.44 -5.84
N ALA A 1082 16.75 20.60 -4.91
CA ALA A 1082 16.42 21.00 -3.55
C ALA A 1082 17.19 20.11 -2.55
N ALA A 1083 17.66 20.72 -1.47
CA ALA A 1083 18.34 20.02 -0.39
C ALA A 1083 17.66 20.35 0.95
N GLY A 1084 17.82 19.48 1.93
CA GLY A 1084 17.23 19.63 3.25
C GLY A 1084 18.14 19.08 4.35
N PHE A 1085 17.81 19.42 5.60
CA PHE A 1085 18.49 18.83 6.76
C PHE A 1085 18.40 17.30 6.77
N GLY A 1086 19.39 16.67 7.40
CA GLY A 1086 19.57 15.22 7.37
C GLY A 1086 20.16 14.71 6.05
N SER A 1087 20.76 15.60 5.24
CA SER A 1087 21.29 15.29 3.91
C SER A 1087 20.22 14.76 2.94
N GLN A 1088 19.00 15.29 3.07
CA GLN A 1088 17.90 15.03 2.14
C GLN A 1088 18.12 15.81 0.85
N MET A 1089 17.79 15.21 -0.30
CA MET A 1089 17.78 15.90 -1.58
C MET A 1089 16.63 15.44 -2.47
N ALA A 1090 16.17 16.36 -3.32
CA ALA A 1090 15.17 16.09 -4.32
C ALA A 1090 15.51 16.81 -5.63
N LEU A 1091 15.23 16.16 -6.75
CA LEU A 1091 15.50 16.63 -8.10
C LEU A 1091 14.23 16.50 -8.94
N SER A 1092 14.01 17.45 -9.84
CA SER A 1092 13.01 17.29 -10.91
C SER A 1092 13.48 17.91 -12.21
N LEU A 1093 13.24 17.22 -13.34
CA LEU A 1093 13.48 17.72 -14.68
C LEU A 1093 12.15 17.91 -15.41
N VAL A 1094 11.95 19.07 -16.01
CA VAL A 1094 10.75 19.42 -16.76
C VAL A 1094 11.10 19.94 -18.15
N ARG A 1095 10.18 19.75 -19.10
CA ARG A 1095 10.25 20.28 -20.46
C ARG A 1095 9.13 21.28 -20.68
N ARG A 1096 9.45 22.45 -21.23
CA ARG A 1096 8.49 23.50 -21.56
C ARG A 1096 7.43 22.98 -22.52
N TRP A 1097 6.16 23.29 -22.23
CA TRP A 1097 5.07 23.04 -23.16
C TRP A 1097 4.87 24.23 -24.11
N PRO A 1098 4.84 24.03 -25.44
CA PRO A 1098 4.64 25.11 -26.39
C PRO A 1098 3.15 25.51 -26.43
N VAL A 1099 2.79 26.59 -25.74
CA VAL A 1099 1.42 27.13 -25.75
C VAL A 1099 1.17 27.91 -27.06
N LYS A 1100 0.08 27.59 -27.76
CA LYS A 1100 -0.37 28.31 -28.96
C LYS A 1100 -1.67 29.05 -28.69
N GLY A 1101 -1.69 30.36 -28.89
CA GLY A 1101 -2.89 31.18 -28.61
C GLY A 1101 -3.18 31.26 -27.10
N GLU A 1102 -4.45 31.19 -26.73
CA GLU A 1102 -4.86 31.16 -25.32
C GLU A 1102 -4.55 29.80 -24.68
N ARG A 1103 -4.03 29.81 -23.45
CA ARG A 1103 -3.70 28.58 -22.74
C ARG A 1103 -4.94 27.76 -22.41
N ILE A 1104 -6.05 28.42 -22.09
CA ILE A 1104 -7.34 27.78 -21.80
C ILE A 1104 -8.28 28.12 -22.95
N ASP A 1105 -8.68 27.13 -23.73
CA ASP A 1105 -9.70 27.27 -24.77
C ASP A 1105 -11.07 27.43 -24.08
N GLY A 1106 -11.53 28.67 -23.95
CA GLY A 1106 -12.78 28.97 -23.24
C GLY A 1106 -14.01 28.27 -23.82
N ALA A 1107 -14.05 28.04 -25.14
CA ALA A 1107 -15.16 27.35 -25.78
C ALA A 1107 -15.17 25.86 -25.42
N LYS A 1108 -14.01 25.19 -25.49
CA LYS A 1108 -13.88 23.79 -25.04
C LYS A 1108 -14.11 23.66 -23.54
N PHE A 1109 -13.58 24.57 -22.74
CA PHE A 1109 -13.74 24.55 -21.30
C PHE A 1109 -15.21 24.70 -20.89
N LEU A 1110 -15.96 25.61 -21.52
CA LEU A 1110 -17.39 25.76 -21.28
C LEU A 1110 -18.18 24.53 -21.76
N ALA A 1111 -17.86 24.00 -22.95
CA ALA A 1111 -18.48 22.79 -23.48
C ALA A 1111 -18.24 21.58 -22.57
N TRP A 1112 -17.03 21.43 -22.03
CA TRP A 1112 -16.69 20.40 -21.07
C TRP A 1112 -17.55 20.50 -19.81
N ASN A 1113 -17.68 21.68 -19.21
CA ASN A 1113 -18.53 21.88 -18.03
C ASN A 1113 -20.03 21.64 -18.32
N ARG A 1114 -20.54 22.10 -19.46
CA ARG A 1114 -21.94 21.86 -19.89
C ARG A 1114 -22.23 20.37 -20.07
N ASN A 1115 -21.29 19.64 -20.67
CA ASN A 1115 -21.39 18.20 -20.83
C ASN A 1115 -21.44 17.51 -19.46
N LEU A 1116 -20.55 17.88 -18.53
CA LEU A 1116 -20.55 17.34 -17.17
C LEU A 1116 -21.85 17.64 -16.39
N ALA A 1117 -22.45 18.81 -16.61
CA ALA A 1117 -23.69 19.21 -15.96
C ALA A 1117 -24.95 18.67 -16.66
N GLY A 1118 -24.84 18.19 -17.90
CA GLY A 1118 -25.98 17.78 -18.72
C GLY A 1118 -26.90 18.93 -19.13
N THR A 1119 -26.41 20.17 -19.15
CA THR A 1119 -27.20 21.37 -19.48
C THR A 1119 -26.33 22.48 -20.08
N ASP A 1120 -26.94 23.34 -20.92
CA ASP A 1120 -26.29 24.53 -21.46
C ASP A 1120 -26.29 25.73 -20.48
N ASP A 1121 -27.10 25.65 -19.41
CA ASP A 1121 -27.32 26.70 -18.42
C ASP A 1121 -26.22 26.77 -17.33
N VAL A 1122 -25.01 26.30 -17.65
CA VAL A 1122 -23.86 26.39 -16.74
C VAL A 1122 -23.32 27.80 -16.72
N VAL A 1123 -23.25 28.36 -15.51
CA VAL A 1123 -22.61 29.64 -15.20
C VAL A 1123 -21.24 29.38 -14.58
N MET A 1124 -20.22 30.02 -15.16
CA MET A 1124 -18.86 30.04 -14.64
C MET A 1124 -18.60 31.38 -13.97
N ARG A 1125 -18.02 31.37 -12.77
CA ARG A 1125 -17.73 32.60 -12.03
C ARG A 1125 -16.44 32.47 -11.24
N LEU A 1126 -15.74 33.59 -11.07
CA LEU A 1126 -14.76 33.74 -9.99
C LEU A 1126 -15.50 34.26 -8.75
N LEU A 1127 -15.59 33.43 -7.71
CA LEU A 1127 -16.23 33.74 -6.43
C LEU A 1127 -15.16 33.70 -5.35
N ASP A 1128 -14.82 34.87 -4.78
CA ASP A 1128 -13.75 35.02 -3.78
C ASP A 1128 -12.49 34.26 -4.19
N GLN A 1129 -11.95 34.65 -5.34
CA GLN A 1129 -10.79 34.01 -5.97
C GLN A 1129 -10.92 32.54 -6.38
N LYS A 1130 -12.00 31.82 -6.02
CA LYS A 1130 -12.25 30.43 -6.44
C LYS A 1130 -12.90 30.42 -7.82
N LEU A 1131 -12.46 29.54 -8.71
CA LEU A 1131 -13.19 29.25 -9.93
C LEU A 1131 -14.35 28.31 -9.61
N VAL A 1132 -15.58 28.76 -9.85
CA VAL A 1132 -16.79 27.97 -9.60
C VAL A 1132 -17.60 27.76 -10.88
N ALA A 1133 -18.26 26.61 -10.96
CA ALA A 1133 -19.20 26.22 -11.99
C ALA A 1133 -20.51 25.77 -11.33
N TYR A 1134 -21.64 26.35 -11.73
CA TYR A 1134 -22.96 25.97 -11.22
C TYR A 1134 -24.02 26.13 -12.30
N VAL A 1135 -25.14 25.42 -12.16
CA VAL A 1135 -26.31 25.57 -13.05
C VAL A 1135 -27.18 26.68 -12.51
N ASP A 1136 -27.56 27.64 -13.36
CA ASP A 1136 -28.48 28.71 -12.95
C ASP A 1136 -29.83 28.11 -12.53
N GLY A 1137 -30.32 28.49 -11.35
CA GLY A 1137 -31.53 27.90 -10.76
C GLY A 1137 -32.67 28.90 -10.71
N ASP A 1138 -33.89 28.48 -11.02
CA ASP A 1138 -35.10 29.30 -10.85
C ASP A 1138 -35.20 29.83 -9.39
N ASN A 1139 -35.13 31.16 -9.21
CA ASN A 1139 -35.55 32.06 -8.10
C ASN A 1139 -35.67 31.58 -6.62
N ASN A 1140 -35.17 30.40 -6.23
CA ASN A 1140 -35.32 29.77 -4.90
C ASN A 1140 -33.98 29.46 -4.20
N LEU A 1141 -32.87 30.06 -4.66
CA LEU A 1141 -31.58 30.03 -3.98
C LEU A 1141 -31.58 31.07 -2.85
N HIS A 1142 -31.30 30.64 -1.60
CA HIS A 1142 -31.30 31.55 -0.45
C HIS A 1142 -29.99 31.44 0.32
N GLY A 1143 -29.38 32.59 0.60
CA GLY A 1143 -28.06 32.68 1.22
C GLY A 1143 -26.98 32.72 0.14
N GLY A 1144 -26.67 33.93 -0.31
CA GLY A 1144 -25.48 34.17 -1.13
C GLY A 1144 -24.23 33.92 -0.28
N VAL A 1145 -23.36 33.06 -0.79
CA VAL A 1145 -21.92 33.30 -0.68
C VAL A 1145 -21.59 34.25 -1.80
#